data_AF-A0A972UHI5-F1
#
_entry.id   AF-A0A972UHI5-F1
#
_cell.length_a   1.000
_cell.length_b   1.000
_cell.length_c   1.000
_cell.angle_alpha   90.00
_cell.angle_beta   90.00
_cell.angle_gamma   90.00
#
_symmetry.space_group_name_H-M   'P 1'
#
loop_
_entity.id
_entity.type
_entity.pdbx_description
1 polymer ?
#
loop_
_entity_poly.entity_id
_entity_poly.type
_entity_poly.pdbx_seq_one_letter_code
_entity_poly.pdbx_strand_id
1 'polypeptide(L)'
;MAGIAAATAASNSRRTLWWFLAAAATMGAITQHQIAGFTGVGLILVWLLAAVLDTRLGGAGADDAPLWRAIHHRQAFFAAAAGALLIGALYAVFIDFRFGELWEYLTFYSTQRAGVGEQGGYLNILQKHFDAAFATLPARLRYISLSSIGLASVLLVLTPVMPNRRLTFALLAPPLIIGGAYFFSLGFYGNWHYGYVILIQMASAWAGGASIAILVTLARDWWPRFGHKGEILLTLAVVAALVWEGRLFLERPSNMQKEATEWVNIEDYVDSVLAPMPPRARVWGTTQFGYESALRTDYLQLGDGMVLAQRFKPDKRQSIAPDFVVLGYRELNDSFATMLKDPSAYTPLKNLDRILPKSRFELIRLIKAPPYGTTRVYRQVSKDAPFSPALPSVRANDGRSRQWASRLLEPVNHAFEVTDGVSFELPFRGKTLRATPKAGGARVGHLPAGVYLIETEVSRKSGGEAGFLAATGTNKVQGLGPETGFGFEIAPYYTGTGSVSLLIRHGGGALYISQFDADASAGFRVTTVRPLEVISQKTKKHNLPLFKQWAPATPAIRILGRGPDVLDVTGDATAWGYQLISPNISVPPKTLVTVTLPVDVKTGSVGWGVLDQRGDWLLPPKANRRRATFNAGPSKRVKIVFSNLGPKVQDSPSAFSVQAGTLETISGGEAGTYQEDLLRCHETRRARNPEDCQ
;
A
#
# COMPACT_ATOMS: atom_id res chain seq x y z
N MET A 1 10.73 -8.21 24.88
CA MET A 1 11.41 -9.16 25.78
C MET A 1 12.88 -8.80 25.98
N ALA A 2 13.70 -8.77 24.93
CA ALA A 2 15.11 -8.33 24.99
C ALA A 2 15.32 -6.99 25.73
N GLY A 3 14.55 -5.95 25.39
CA GLY A 3 14.65 -4.65 26.05
C GLY A 3 14.27 -4.64 27.54
N ILE A 4 13.30 -5.47 27.94
CA ILE A 4 12.90 -5.64 29.35
C ILE A 4 14.01 -6.36 30.12
N ALA A 5 14.58 -7.43 29.54
CA ALA A 5 15.72 -8.13 30.11
C ALA A 5 16.95 -7.21 30.22
N ALA A 6 17.23 -6.37 29.21
CA ALA A 6 18.34 -5.42 29.22
C ALA A 6 18.16 -4.29 30.25
N ALA A 7 16.97 -3.70 30.34
CA ALA A 7 16.66 -2.67 31.34
C ALA A 7 16.70 -3.23 32.76
N THR A 8 16.20 -4.46 32.94
CA THR A 8 16.26 -5.17 34.22
C THR A 8 17.71 -5.50 34.59
N ALA A 9 18.53 -5.93 33.63
CA ALA A 9 19.94 -6.20 33.83
C ALA A 9 20.77 -4.94 34.15
N ALA A 10 20.46 -3.81 33.51
CA ALA A 10 21.07 -2.51 33.81
C ALA A 10 20.65 -1.97 35.19
N SER A 11 19.41 -2.19 35.61
CA SER A 11 18.91 -1.77 36.94
C SER A 11 19.41 -2.66 38.09
N ASN A 12 19.64 -3.95 37.83
CA ASN A 12 20.01 -4.97 38.82
C ASN A 12 21.36 -5.61 38.48
N SER A 13 22.43 -4.81 38.37
CA SER A 13 23.80 -5.18 37.91
C SER A 13 24.42 -6.49 38.46
N ARG A 14 23.77 -7.18 39.39
CA ARG A 14 24.17 -8.42 40.06
C ARG A 14 23.62 -9.74 39.45
N ARG A 15 22.79 -9.73 38.41
CA ARG A 15 22.18 -10.98 37.87
C ARG A 15 22.58 -11.26 36.42
N THR A 16 23.65 -12.04 36.25
CA THR A 16 24.21 -12.60 34.99
C THR A 16 23.16 -13.23 34.07
N LEU A 17 22.15 -13.90 34.64
CA LEU A 17 21.06 -14.52 33.90
C LEU A 17 20.29 -13.53 33.01
N TRP A 18 20.11 -12.28 33.46
CA TRP A 18 19.35 -11.28 32.67
C TRP A 18 20.14 -10.75 31.49
N TRP A 19 21.47 -10.61 31.62
CA TRP A 19 22.35 -10.28 30.50
C TRP A 19 22.41 -11.41 29.47
N PHE A 20 22.45 -12.66 29.93
CA PHE A 20 22.34 -13.85 29.07
C PHE A 20 21.01 -13.89 28.33
N LEU A 21 19.88 -13.71 29.03
CA LEU A 21 18.53 -13.71 28.42
C LEU A 21 18.32 -12.50 27.49
N ALA A 22 18.87 -11.33 27.80
CA ALA A 22 18.83 -10.16 26.93
C ALA A 22 19.61 -10.41 25.63
N ALA A 23 20.84 -10.95 25.73
CA ALA A 23 21.64 -11.33 24.57
C ALA A 23 20.96 -12.45 23.76
N ALA A 24 20.45 -13.49 24.42
CA ALA A 24 19.78 -14.61 23.79
C ALA A 24 18.47 -14.20 23.07
N ALA A 25 17.62 -13.40 23.70
CA ALA A 25 16.38 -12.92 23.06
C ALA A 25 16.66 -12.00 21.86
N THR A 26 17.75 -11.23 21.94
CA THR A 26 18.18 -10.32 20.86
C THR A 26 18.78 -11.10 19.71
N MET A 27 19.52 -12.18 20.01
CA MET A 27 20.04 -13.08 19.00
C MET A 27 18.99 -14.05 18.45
N GLY A 28 17.93 -14.35 19.18
CA GLY A 28 16.76 -15.06 18.65
C GLY A 28 16.10 -14.27 17.51
N ALA A 29 16.05 -12.93 17.59
CA ALA A 29 15.61 -12.08 16.49
C ALA A 29 16.57 -12.07 15.28
N ILE A 30 17.85 -12.42 15.48
CA ILE A 30 18.87 -12.56 14.41
C ILE A 30 18.57 -13.75 13.52
N THR A 31 17.93 -14.79 14.05
CA THR A 31 17.65 -16.01 13.28
C THR A 31 16.70 -15.81 12.09
N GLN A 32 15.96 -14.68 12.07
CA GLN A 32 15.11 -14.32 10.94
C GLN A 32 15.75 -13.27 10.02
N HIS A 33 16.56 -12.34 10.53
CA HIS A 33 17.22 -11.29 9.75
C HIS A 33 18.68 -11.12 10.22
N GLN A 34 19.65 -11.46 9.36
CA GLN A 34 21.10 -11.33 9.62
C GLN A 34 21.51 -9.92 10.13
N ILE A 35 20.73 -8.89 9.80
CA ILE A 35 20.92 -7.47 10.16
C ILE A 35 20.73 -7.22 11.66
N ALA A 36 19.92 -8.01 12.36
CA ALA A 36 19.75 -7.87 13.80
C ALA A 36 21.04 -8.23 14.57
N GLY A 37 22.09 -8.76 13.93
CA GLY A 37 23.41 -9.00 14.54
C GLY A 37 23.98 -7.80 15.30
N PHE A 38 23.73 -6.59 14.77
CA PHE A 38 24.18 -5.35 15.39
C PHE A 38 23.41 -4.96 16.67
N THR A 39 22.24 -5.56 16.92
CA THR A 39 21.54 -5.39 18.20
C THR A 39 22.27 -6.12 19.34
N GLY A 40 23.02 -7.20 19.04
CA GLY A 40 23.96 -7.83 19.96
C GLY A 40 25.15 -6.92 20.31
N VAL A 41 25.72 -6.22 19.32
CA VAL A 41 26.75 -5.19 19.55
C VAL A 41 26.19 -4.04 20.40
N GLY A 42 24.98 -3.59 20.11
CA GLY A 42 24.27 -2.58 20.90
C GLY A 42 24.12 -3.00 22.37
N LEU A 43 23.80 -4.27 22.65
CA LEU A 43 23.74 -4.79 24.03
C LEU A 43 25.08 -4.80 24.73
N ILE A 44 26.17 -5.16 24.03
CA ILE A 44 27.53 -5.10 24.59
C ILE A 44 27.91 -3.66 24.93
N LEU A 45 27.52 -2.70 24.09
CA LEU A 45 27.73 -1.26 24.36
C LEU A 45 26.89 -0.75 25.54
N VAL A 46 25.61 -1.14 25.64
CA VAL A 46 24.76 -0.84 26.80
C VAL A 46 25.39 -1.41 28.08
N TRP A 47 25.93 -2.63 28.02
CA TRP A 47 26.63 -3.25 29.15
C TRP A 47 27.90 -2.48 29.54
N LEU A 48 28.79 -2.18 28.58
CA LEU A 48 30.01 -1.41 28.82
C LEU A 48 29.71 -0.06 29.46
N LEU A 49 28.69 0.64 28.93
CA LEU A 49 28.29 1.95 29.39
C LEU A 49 27.66 1.87 30.80
N ALA A 50 26.87 0.84 31.09
CA ALA A 50 26.35 0.56 32.43
C ALA A 50 27.47 0.26 33.44
N ALA A 51 28.50 -0.50 33.04
CA ALA A 51 29.65 -0.83 33.89
C ALA A 51 30.51 0.41 34.19
N VAL A 52 30.78 1.25 33.19
CA VAL A 52 31.51 2.52 33.36
C VAL A 52 30.70 3.51 34.21
N LEU A 53 29.39 3.56 34.04
CA LEU A 53 28.55 4.46 34.82
C LEU A 53 28.32 3.95 36.25
N ASP A 54 28.30 2.65 36.52
CA ASP A 54 28.20 2.15 37.89
C ASP A 54 29.42 2.56 38.74
N THR A 55 30.60 2.68 38.12
CA THR A 55 31.81 3.21 38.80
C THR A 55 31.76 4.72 39.03
N ARG A 56 31.04 5.49 38.21
CA ARG A 56 30.92 6.97 38.33
C ARG A 56 29.66 7.45 39.05
N LEU A 57 28.56 6.70 38.99
CA LEU A 57 27.25 7.00 39.58
C LEU A 57 27.08 6.35 40.96
N GLY A 58 28.02 5.51 41.40
CA GLY A 58 28.05 4.96 42.75
C GLY A 58 28.18 6.08 43.78
N GLY A 59 27.14 6.26 44.60
CA GLY A 59 27.19 7.13 45.78
C GLY A 59 28.25 6.62 46.77
N ALA A 60 28.90 7.56 47.44
CA ALA A 60 30.04 7.38 48.35
C ALA A 60 29.69 6.65 49.67
N GLY A 61 28.80 5.64 49.66
CA GLY A 61 28.26 5.04 50.89
C GLY A 61 28.09 3.52 50.89
N ALA A 62 28.81 2.78 50.03
CA ALA A 62 28.82 1.32 50.10
C ALA A 62 30.27 0.81 50.07
N ASP A 63 30.79 0.50 51.26
CA ASP A 63 32.08 -0.14 51.54
C ASP A 63 32.18 -1.61 51.04
N ASP A 64 31.19 -2.08 50.28
CA ASP A 64 31.26 -3.39 49.62
C ASP A 64 32.24 -3.34 48.43
N ALA A 65 33.26 -4.18 48.55
CA ALA A 65 34.55 -4.11 47.88
C ALA A 65 34.52 -3.92 46.35
N PRO A 66 35.43 -3.10 45.79
CA PRO A 66 35.60 -2.91 44.35
C PRO A 66 35.87 -4.22 43.57
N LEU A 67 36.40 -5.24 44.25
CA LEU A 67 36.66 -6.57 43.69
C LEU A 67 35.37 -7.30 43.30
N TRP A 68 34.34 -7.29 44.15
CA TRP A 68 33.06 -7.97 43.87
C TRP A 68 32.27 -7.29 42.75
N ARG A 69 32.35 -5.95 42.65
CA ARG A 69 31.82 -5.21 41.50
C ARG A 69 32.55 -5.58 40.21
N ALA A 70 33.88 -5.65 40.23
CA ALA A 70 34.66 -6.06 39.06
C ALA A 70 34.38 -7.50 38.61
N ILE A 71 34.19 -8.43 39.56
CA ILE A 71 33.85 -9.84 39.29
C ILE A 71 32.46 -9.95 38.65
N HIS A 72 31.44 -9.28 39.19
CA HIS A 72 30.09 -9.33 38.63
C HIS A 72 29.99 -8.70 37.24
N HIS A 73 30.70 -7.60 37.00
CA HIS A 73 30.80 -7.00 35.68
C HIS A 73 31.46 -7.96 34.69
N ARG A 74 32.60 -8.57 35.03
CA ARG A 74 33.26 -9.58 34.16
C ARG A 74 32.34 -10.76 33.85
N GLN A 75 31.64 -11.30 34.84
CA GLN A 75 30.73 -12.42 34.65
C GLN A 75 29.53 -12.05 33.76
N ALA A 76 28.97 -10.84 33.91
CA ALA A 76 27.89 -10.34 33.05
C ALA A 76 28.34 -10.15 31.60
N PHE A 77 29.58 -9.68 31.38
CA PHE A 77 30.19 -9.60 30.05
C PHE A 77 30.34 -10.98 29.42
N PHE A 78 30.93 -11.94 30.15
CA PHE A 78 31.08 -13.30 29.64
C PHE A 78 29.73 -13.97 29.37
N ALA A 79 28.70 -13.70 30.17
CA ALA A 79 27.36 -14.21 29.93
C ALA A 79 26.70 -13.59 28.68
N ALA A 80 26.83 -12.28 28.47
CA ALA A 80 26.33 -11.61 27.26
C ALA A 80 27.08 -12.06 26.00
N ALA A 81 28.42 -12.13 26.08
CA ALA A 81 29.29 -12.58 25.00
C ALA A 81 29.06 -14.07 24.68
N ALA A 82 28.96 -14.94 25.68
CA ALA A 82 28.67 -16.37 25.49
C ALA A 82 27.27 -16.59 24.92
N GLY A 83 26.26 -15.84 25.38
CA GLY A 83 24.91 -15.90 24.81
C GLY A 83 24.88 -15.46 23.33
N ALA A 84 25.62 -14.40 22.99
CA ALA A 84 25.78 -13.95 21.61
C ALA A 84 26.54 -14.96 20.74
N LEU A 85 27.67 -15.49 21.23
CA LEU A 85 28.46 -16.47 20.50
C LEU A 85 27.72 -17.80 20.32
N LEU A 86 27.01 -18.30 21.35
CA LEU A 86 26.27 -19.55 21.29
C LEU A 86 25.11 -19.50 20.29
N ILE A 87 24.29 -18.44 20.32
CA ILE A 87 23.20 -18.32 19.34
C ILE A 87 23.73 -18.00 17.94
N GLY A 88 24.82 -17.23 17.82
CA GLY A 88 25.48 -17.02 16.54
C GLY A 88 26.01 -18.33 15.93
N ALA A 89 26.60 -19.19 16.75
CA ALA A 89 27.07 -20.52 16.35
C ALA A 89 25.90 -21.45 16.01
N LEU A 90 24.85 -21.51 16.84
CA LEU A 90 23.65 -22.30 16.55
C LEU A 90 22.98 -21.84 15.25
N TYR A 91 22.87 -20.53 15.02
CA TYR A 91 22.33 -19.98 13.78
C TYR A 91 23.15 -20.41 12.56
N ALA A 92 24.49 -20.28 12.63
CA ALA A 92 25.38 -20.72 11.57
C ALA A 92 25.23 -22.22 11.26
N VAL A 93 25.03 -23.05 12.29
CA VAL A 93 24.75 -24.49 12.15
C VAL A 93 23.37 -24.74 11.55
N PHE A 94 22.31 -24.04 11.99
CA PHE A 94 20.93 -24.27 11.55
C PHE A 94 20.67 -23.91 10.08
N ILE A 95 21.42 -22.96 9.51
CA ILE A 95 21.30 -22.56 8.10
C ILE A 95 22.38 -23.18 7.22
N ASP A 96 23.17 -24.13 7.75
CA ASP A 96 24.30 -24.77 7.07
C ASP A 96 25.30 -23.75 6.49
N PHE A 97 25.51 -22.64 7.21
CA PHE A 97 26.28 -21.48 6.72
C PHE A 97 27.78 -21.75 6.80
N ARG A 98 28.45 -21.76 5.64
CA ARG A 98 29.92 -21.84 5.57
C ARG A 98 30.52 -20.45 5.71
N PHE A 99 31.27 -20.19 6.79
CA PHE A 99 31.93 -18.89 7.03
C PHE A 99 32.82 -18.40 5.87
N GLY A 100 33.40 -19.32 5.10
CA GLY A 100 34.15 -18.99 3.88
C GLY A 100 33.29 -18.31 2.81
N GLU A 101 32.04 -18.76 2.65
CA GLU A 101 31.08 -18.17 1.69
C GLU A 101 30.59 -16.80 2.15
N LEU A 102 30.50 -16.54 3.46
CA LEU A 102 30.21 -15.19 3.98
C LEU A 102 31.36 -14.23 3.68
N TRP A 103 32.61 -14.67 3.88
CA TRP A 103 33.77 -13.85 3.57
C TRP A 103 33.85 -13.58 2.07
N GLU A 104 33.70 -14.60 1.22
CA GLU A 104 33.61 -14.43 -0.23
C GLU A 104 32.45 -13.53 -0.64
N TYR A 105 31.26 -13.71 -0.04
CA TYR A 105 30.09 -12.86 -0.29
C TYR A 105 30.34 -11.43 0.15
N LEU A 106 30.90 -11.15 1.33
CA LEU A 106 31.21 -9.79 1.79
C LEU A 106 32.32 -9.14 0.95
N THR A 107 33.30 -9.93 0.51
CA THR A 107 34.39 -9.47 -0.37
C THR A 107 33.85 -9.17 -1.78
N PHE A 108 32.96 -10.04 -2.29
CA PHE A 108 32.24 -9.86 -3.55
C PHE A 108 31.24 -8.70 -3.49
N TYR A 109 30.53 -8.53 -2.39
CA TYR A 109 29.53 -7.48 -2.18
C TYR A 109 30.19 -6.12 -1.95
N SER A 110 31.31 -6.07 -1.24
CA SER A 110 32.11 -4.84 -1.09
C SER A 110 32.79 -4.41 -2.39
N THR A 111 33.21 -5.35 -3.24
CA THR A 111 33.73 -5.06 -4.59
C THR A 111 32.62 -4.73 -5.59
N GLN A 112 31.43 -5.31 -5.47
CA GLN A 112 30.25 -4.97 -6.29
C GLN A 112 29.47 -3.73 -5.86
N ARG A 113 29.79 -3.09 -4.72
CA ARG A 113 29.28 -1.74 -4.39
C ARG A 113 29.57 -0.70 -5.47
N ALA A 114 30.56 -0.94 -6.32
CA ALA A 114 30.82 -0.10 -7.49
C ALA A 114 29.83 -0.33 -8.66
N GLY A 115 29.09 -1.45 -8.70
CA GLY A 115 28.41 -1.90 -9.90
C GLY A 115 26.90 -2.19 -9.82
N VAL A 116 26.34 -2.63 -8.69
CA VAL A 116 24.99 -3.27 -8.72
C VAL A 116 23.95 -2.69 -7.73
N GLY A 117 24.27 -1.70 -6.89
CA GLY A 117 23.27 -1.16 -5.96
C GLY A 117 23.49 0.30 -5.63
N GLU A 118 22.71 1.17 -6.27
CA GLU A 118 22.56 2.61 -6.01
C GLU A 118 23.82 3.43 -5.69
N GLN A 119 24.21 4.23 -6.69
CA GLN A 119 25.17 5.33 -6.52
C GLN A 119 24.75 6.23 -5.35
N GLY A 120 25.59 6.31 -4.30
CA GLY A 120 25.42 7.28 -3.23
C GLY A 120 26.15 6.99 -1.91
N GLY A 121 26.74 5.81 -1.76
CA GLY A 121 27.56 5.48 -0.58
C GLY A 121 26.75 5.27 0.71
N TYR A 122 27.46 4.95 1.80
CA TYR A 122 26.89 4.56 3.09
C TYR A 122 25.85 5.55 3.64
N LEU A 123 26.15 6.86 3.58
CA LEU A 123 25.25 7.90 4.10
C LEU A 123 23.95 8.03 3.29
N ASN A 124 24.01 7.88 1.96
CA ASN A 124 22.80 7.92 1.14
C ASN A 124 21.90 6.71 1.41
N ILE A 125 22.50 5.52 1.59
CA ILE A 125 21.76 4.32 1.97
C ILE A 125 21.10 4.51 3.34
N LEU A 126 21.84 5.06 4.31
CA LEU A 126 21.32 5.35 5.64
C LEU A 126 20.14 6.35 5.59
N GLN A 127 20.27 7.41 4.79
CA GLN A 127 19.19 8.39 4.56
C GLN A 127 17.96 7.72 3.94
N LYS A 128 18.12 6.81 2.98
CA LYS A 128 16.99 6.08 2.39
C LYS A 128 16.26 5.20 3.39
N HIS A 129 16.98 4.55 4.30
CA HIS A 129 16.36 3.81 5.40
C HIS A 129 15.65 4.74 6.38
N PHE A 130 16.22 5.92 6.68
CA PHE A 130 15.56 6.92 7.51
C PHE A 130 14.25 7.41 6.87
N ASP A 131 14.29 7.76 5.59
CA ASP A 131 13.11 8.20 4.84
C ASP A 131 12.07 7.07 4.76
N ALA A 132 12.49 5.83 4.50
CA ALA A 132 11.59 4.69 4.50
C ALA A 132 10.96 4.45 5.90
N ALA A 133 11.72 4.66 6.98
CA ALA A 133 11.25 4.51 8.36
C ALA A 133 10.25 5.59 8.78
N PHE A 134 10.48 6.84 8.39
CA PHE A 134 9.76 7.97 8.97
C PHE A 134 8.97 8.80 7.96
N ALA A 135 9.40 8.92 6.70
CA ALA A 135 8.69 9.72 5.70
C ALA A 135 7.40 9.04 5.20
N THR A 136 7.29 7.72 5.39
CA THR A 136 6.12 6.91 5.03
C THR A 136 5.03 6.94 6.11
N LEU A 137 5.38 7.37 7.34
CA LEU A 137 4.42 7.54 8.43
C LEU A 137 3.54 8.79 8.18
N PRO A 138 2.25 8.76 8.57
CA PRO A 138 1.43 9.95 8.67
C PRO A 138 2.17 11.05 9.45
N ALA A 139 2.06 12.31 9.01
CA ALA A 139 2.85 13.42 9.55
C ALA A 139 2.85 13.47 11.09
N ARG A 140 1.70 13.24 11.74
CA ARG A 140 1.58 13.17 13.20
C ARG A 140 2.44 12.07 13.82
N LEU A 141 2.35 10.84 13.30
CA LEU A 141 3.14 9.69 13.79
C LEU A 141 4.63 9.86 13.53
N ARG A 142 5.00 10.46 12.39
CA ARG A 142 6.39 10.84 12.10
C ARG A 142 6.94 11.77 13.17
N TYR A 143 6.24 12.86 13.48
CA TYR A 143 6.68 13.81 14.51
C TYR A 143 6.71 13.16 15.90
N ILE A 144 5.69 12.39 16.28
CA ILE A 144 5.68 11.67 17.57
C ILE A 144 6.90 10.74 17.69
N SER A 145 7.21 9.97 16.64
CA SER A 145 8.33 9.02 16.66
C SER A 145 9.68 9.74 16.76
N LEU A 146 9.89 10.79 15.96
CA LEU A 146 11.12 11.59 15.99
C LEU A 146 11.28 12.36 17.30
N SER A 147 10.20 12.96 17.82
CA SER A 147 10.18 13.61 19.12
C SER A 147 10.44 12.64 20.26
N SER A 148 10.02 11.37 20.14
CA SER A 148 10.30 10.33 21.13
C SER A 148 11.79 10.01 21.22
N ILE A 149 12.48 9.86 20.08
CA ILE A 149 13.94 9.69 20.05
C ILE A 149 14.64 10.96 20.58
N GLY A 150 14.19 12.14 20.14
CA GLY A 150 14.77 13.42 20.55
C GLY A 150 14.68 13.65 22.06
N LEU A 151 13.49 13.43 22.63
CA LEU A 151 13.23 13.56 24.07
C LEU A 151 14.07 12.55 24.86
N ALA A 152 14.09 11.27 24.44
CA ALA A 152 14.91 10.26 25.09
C ALA A 152 16.39 10.63 25.09
N SER A 153 16.90 11.17 23.97
CA SER A 153 18.29 11.61 23.85
C SER A 153 18.60 12.77 24.79
N VAL A 154 17.71 13.77 24.88
CA VAL A 154 17.85 14.90 25.81
C VAL A 154 17.87 14.42 27.26
N LEU A 155 16.92 13.56 27.65
CA LEU A 155 16.86 13.00 29.00
C LEU A 155 18.08 12.13 29.33
N LEU A 156 18.61 11.38 28.34
CA LEU A 156 19.84 10.61 28.51
C LEU A 156 21.07 11.53 28.72
N VAL A 157 21.17 12.64 27.98
CA VAL A 157 22.25 13.62 28.16
C VAL A 157 22.16 14.32 29.53
N LEU A 158 20.94 14.62 30.00
CA LEU A 158 20.70 15.23 31.30
C LEU A 158 20.84 14.24 32.48
N THR A 159 20.98 12.95 32.21
CA THR A 159 21.07 11.90 33.23
C THR A 159 22.06 12.19 34.37
N PRO A 160 23.27 12.74 34.13
CA PRO A 160 24.24 13.01 35.20
C PRO A 160 23.74 13.95 36.30
N VAL A 161 22.82 14.87 35.97
CA VAL A 161 22.26 15.87 36.89
C VAL A 161 20.88 15.48 37.43
N MET A 162 20.34 14.33 37.04
CA MET A 162 19.03 13.87 37.48
C MET A 162 19.10 13.08 38.80
N PRO A 163 18.09 13.23 39.69
CA PRO A 163 18.06 12.52 40.98
C PRO A 163 18.02 11.00 40.81
N ASN A 164 17.36 10.49 39.75
CA ASN A 164 17.22 9.06 39.47
C ASN A 164 18.14 8.58 38.33
N ARG A 165 19.36 9.12 38.24
CA ARG A 165 20.33 8.89 37.15
C ARG A 165 20.52 7.43 36.71
N ARG A 166 20.55 6.48 37.65
CA ARG A 166 20.69 5.03 37.33
C ARG A 166 19.47 4.48 36.60
N LEU A 167 18.27 4.83 37.06
CA LEU A 167 17.01 4.43 36.44
C LEU A 167 16.83 5.10 35.07
N THR A 168 17.11 6.41 35.00
CA THR A 168 17.10 7.18 33.74
C THR A 168 18.00 6.52 32.69
N PHE A 169 19.23 6.21 33.07
CA PHE A 169 20.16 5.51 32.19
C PHE A 169 19.65 4.13 31.76
N ALA A 170 19.20 3.30 32.71
CA ALA A 170 18.75 1.93 32.45
C ALA A 170 17.53 1.87 31.52
N LEU A 171 16.65 2.87 31.55
CA LEU A 171 15.46 2.92 30.71
C LEU A 171 15.74 3.54 29.33
N LEU A 172 16.57 4.58 29.25
CA LEU A 172 16.77 5.34 28.00
C LEU A 172 17.92 4.86 27.14
N ALA A 173 19.01 4.35 27.73
CA ALA A 173 20.18 3.92 26.96
C ALA A 173 19.89 2.72 26.03
N PRO A 174 19.17 1.66 26.46
CA PRO A 174 18.90 0.52 25.58
C PRO A 174 18.17 0.85 24.27
N PRO A 175 17.02 1.56 24.24
CA PRO A 175 16.34 1.88 22.97
C PRO A 175 17.20 2.72 22.03
N LEU A 176 17.98 3.67 22.58
CA LEU A 176 18.80 4.58 21.79
C LEU A 176 20.03 3.89 21.21
N ILE A 177 20.74 3.08 22.02
CA ILE A 177 21.95 2.38 21.58
C ILE A 177 21.60 1.23 20.62
N ILE A 178 20.59 0.42 20.95
CA ILE A 178 20.17 -0.70 20.10
C ILE A 178 19.55 -0.17 18.80
N GLY A 179 18.66 0.81 18.90
CA GLY A 179 18.04 1.45 17.74
C GLY A 179 19.06 2.16 16.86
N GLY A 180 20.01 2.89 17.45
CA GLY A 180 21.09 3.56 16.74
C GLY A 180 22.05 2.58 16.06
N ALA A 181 22.53 1.56 16.77
CA ALA A 181 23.41 0.53 16.21
C ALA A 181 22.74 -0.21 15.05
N TYR A 182 21.45 -0.56 15.21
CA TYR A 182 20.66 -1.15 14.14
C TYR A 182 20.54 -0.19 12.94
N PHE A 183 20.17 1.07 13.16
CA PHE A 183 20.07 2.06 12.09
C PHE A 183 21.39 2.22 11.33
N PHE A 184 22.52 2.42 12.03
CA PHE A 184 23.83 2.49 11.40
C PHE A 184 24.20 1.21 10.64
N SER A 185 23.77 0.04 11.10
CA SER A 185 23.99 -1.19 10.34
C SER A 185 23.28 -1.20 8.99
N LEU A 186 22.12 -0.54 8.86
CA LEU A 186 21.39 -0.45 7.60
C LEU A 186 22.14 0.33 6.52
N GLY A 187 23.06 1.23 6.89
CA GLY A 187 23.92 1.89 5.92
C GLY A 187 24.82 0.93 5.13
N PHE A 188 24.99 -0.31 5.61
CA PHE A 188 25.72 -1.34 4.86
C PHE A 188 24.87 -2.09 3.83
N TYR A 189 23.54 -1.98 3.89
CA TYR A 189 22.59 -2.75 3.10
C TYR A 189 21.96 -1.89 2.01
N GLY A 190 22.33 -2.13 0.76
CA GLY A 190 21.77 -1.39 -0.38
C GLY A 190 20.32 -1.75 -0.74
N ASN A 191 19.62 -2.57 0.05
CA ASN A 191 18.23 -2.94 -0.19
C ASN A 191 17.37 -2.37 0.94
N TRP A 192 16.42 -1.49 0.63
CA TRP A 192 15.52 -0.86 1.60
C TRP A 192 14.07 -1.30 1.33
N HIS A 193 13.51 -2.09 2.24
CA HIS A 193 12.08 -2.40 2.26
C HIS A 193 11.53 -2.26 3.68
N TYR A 194 10.20 -2.14 3.80
CA TYR A 194 9.53 -1.84 5.08
C TYR A 194 9.91 -2.77 6.24
N GLY A 195 10.20 -4.05 5.95
CA GLY A 195 10.68 -5.00 6.95
C GLY A 195 11.94 -4.58 7.71
N TYR A 196 12.85 -3.80 7.09
CA TYR A 196 14.08 -3.35 7.75
C TYR A 196 13.91 -2.08 8.58
N VAL A 197 12.83 -1.32 8.40
CA VAL A 197 12.66 -0.05 9.10
C VAL A 197 11.70 -0.14 10.28
N ILE A 198 10.93 -1.24 10.38
CA ILE A 198 10.01 -1.47 11.48
C ILE A 198 10.71 -1.49 12.84
N LEU A 199 11.93 -2.05 12.92
CA LEU A 199 12.69 -2.10 14.17
C LEU A 199 13.12 -0.71 14.65
N ILE A 200 13.35 0.24 13.74
CA ILE A 200 13.66 1.64 14.10
C ILE A 200 12.40 2.34 14.63
N GLN A 201 11.24 2.10 14.01
CA GLN A 201 9.97 2.62 14.49
C GLN A 201 9.63 2.06 15.89
N MET A 202 9.87 0.76 16.11
CA MET A 202 9.72 0.13 17.42
C MET A 202 10.69 0.70 18.45
N ALA A 203 11.96 0.93 18.08
CA ALA A 203 12.93 1.59 18.96
C ALA A 203 12.51 3.02 19.32
N SER A 204 11.89 3.75 18.39
CA SER A 204 11.34 5.09 18.62
C SER A 204 10.19 5.05 19.63
N ALA A 205 9.27 4.10 19.48
CA ALA A 205 8.17 3.89 20.42
C ALA A 205 8.68 3.48 21.81
N TRP A 206 9.69 2.62 21.86
CA TRP A 206 10.36 2.23 23.11
C TRP A 206 11.04 3.44 23.78
N ALA A 207 11.76 4.26 23.03
CA ALA A 207 12.36 5.50 23.52
C ALA A 207 11.31 6.48 24.09
N GLY A 208 10.16 6.60 23.42
CA GLY A 208 9.03 7.42 23.88
C GLY A 208 8.44 6.91 25.19
N GLY A 209 8.16 5.61 25.28
CA GLY A 209 7.64 4.99 26.51
C GLY A 209 8.61 5.12 27.68
N ALA A 210 9.90 4.92 27.45
CA ALA A 210 10.93 5.11 28.47
C ALA A 210 11.03 6.57 28.93
N SER A 211 10.93 7.54 28.00
CA SER A 211 10.93 8.97 28.32
C SER A 211 9.74 9.36 29.19
N ILE A 212 8.54 8.87 28.85
CA ILE A 212 7.33 9.12 29.64
C ILE A 212 7.51 8.55 31.06
N ALA A 213 7.99 7.32 31.21
CA ALA A 213 8.22 6.72 32.52
C ALA A 213 9.18 7.57 33.40
N ILE A 214 10.24 8.12 32.81
CA ILE A 214 11.15 9.03 33.51
C ILE A 214 10.45 10.34 33.89
N LEU A 215 9.70 10.96 32.98
CA LEU A 215 8.96 12.18 33.27
C LEU A 215 7.91 11.99 34.38
N VAL A 216 7.20 10.86 34.39
CA VAL A 216 6.25 10.51 35.47
C VAL A 216 6.97 10.37 36.80
N THR A 217 8.13 9.71 36.81
CA THR A 217 8.96 9.55 38.01
C THR A 217 9.43 10.92 38.54
N LEU A 218 9.91 11.80 37.67
CA LEU A 218 10.34 13.15 38.04
C LEU A 218 9.16 14.00 38.54
N ALA A 219 7.99 13.91 37.90
CA ALA A 219 6.79 14.61 38.31
C ALA A 219 6.32 14.16 39.70
N ARG A 220 6.45 12.87 40.03
CA ARG A 220 6.20 12.35 41.38
C ARG A 220 7.14 12.96 42.42
N ASP A 221 8.44 13.07 42.09
CA ASP A 221 9.43 13.66 43.00
C ASP A 221 9.15 15.15 43.24
N TRP A 222 8.65 15.86 42.22
CA TRP A 222 8.29 17.29 42.31
C TRP A 222 6.92 17.53 42.95
N TRP A 223 6.00 16.58 42.82
CA TRP A 223 4.64 16.69 43.34
C TRP A 223 4.29 15.45 44.17
N PRO A 224 4.62 15.44 45.48
CA PRO A 224 4.41 14.27 46.34
C PRO A 224 2.94 13.79 46.39
N ARG A 225 1.98 14.71 46.22
CA ARG A 225 0.54 14.39 46.13
C ARG A 225 0.17 13.60 44.87
N PHE A 226 0.98 13.67 43.81
CA PHE A 226 0.78 12.90 42.59
C PHE A 226 0.87 11.39 42.88
N GLY A 227 1.75 10.99 43.82
CA GLY A 227 1.80 9.66 44.42
C GLY A 227 1.87 8.50 43.41
N HIS A 228 1.77 7.26 43.91
CA HIS A 228 1.71 6.08 43.04
C HIS A 228 0.39 5.99 42.25
N LYS A 229 -0.69 6.59 42.77
CA LYS A 229 -1.99 6.58 42.09
C LYS A 229 -1.98 7.43 40.82
N GLY A 230 -1.37 8.61 40.84
CA GLY A 230 -1.23 9.46 39.66
C GLY A 230 -0.32 8.85 38.61
N GLU A 231 0.77 8.20 39.04
CA GLU A 231 1.66 7.41 38.17
C GLU A 231 0.90 6.29 37.45
N ILE A 232 0.17 5.45 38.18
CA ILE A 232 -0.62 4.36 37.59
C ILE A 232 -1.68 4.89 36.63
N LEU A 233 -2.42 5.95 37.01
CA LEU A 233 -3.46 6.54 36.16
C LEU A 233 -2.89 7.14 34.88
N LEU A 234 -1.74 7.82 34.95
CA LEU A 234 -1.09 8.41 33.78
C LEU A 234 -0.51 7.33 32.87
N THR A 235 0.11 6.28 33.43
CA THR A 235 0.57 5.12 32.65
C THR A 235 -0.58 4.43 31.95
N LEU A 236 -1.70 4.17 32.65
CA LEU A 236 -2.90 3.58 32.07
C LEU A 236 -3.49 4.46 30.97
N ALA A 237 -3.54 5.78 31.15
CA ALA A 237 -4.04 6.72 30.15
C ALA A 237 -3.16 6.72 28.89
N VAL A 238 -1.84 6.70 29.04
CA VAL A 238 -0.88 6.64 27.91
C VAL A 238 -1.01 5.31 27.18
N VAL A 239 -1.06 4.18 27.90
CA VAL A 239 -1.24 2.84 27.29
C VAL A 239 -2.58 2.76 26.58
N ALA A 240 -3.67 3.25 27.18
CA ALA A 240 -4.99 3.27 26.57
C ALA A 240 -5.02 4.12 25.30
N ALA A 241 -4.38 5.29 25.29
CA ALA A 241 -4.28 6.15 24.11
C ALA A 241 -3.47 5.47 22.99
N LEU A 242 -2.36 4.80 23.31
CA LEU A 242 -1.55 4.05 22.34
C LEU A 242 -2.30 2.83 21.78
N VAL A 243 -3.01 2.08 22.62
CA VAL A 243 -3.86 0.95 22.20
C VAL A 243 -5.02 1.45 21.35
N TRP A 244 -5.65 2.57 21.70
CA TRP A 244 -6.71 3.20 20.93
C TRP A 244 -6.23 3.63 19.54
N GLU A 245 -5.12 4.37 19.44
CA GLU A 245 -4.53 4.75 18.16
C GLU A 245 -4.06 3.54 17.34
N GLY A 246 -3.44 2.54 17.99
CA GLY A 246 -3.05 1.29 17.36
C GLY A 246 -4.25 0.52 16.81
N ARG A 247 -5.37 0.48 17.56
CA ARG A 247 -6.64 -0.09 17.12
C ARG A 247 -7.22 0.68 15.95
N LEU A 248 -7.28 2.01 16.02
CA LEU A 248 -7.72 2.84 14.89
C LEU A 248 -6.86 2.66 13.64
N PHE A 249 -5.57 2.37 13.80
CA PHE A 249 -4.68 2.04 12.69
C PHE A 249 -4.96 0.65 12.12
N LEU A 250 -5.15 -0.37 12.98
CA LEU A 250 -5.45 -1.75 12.57
C LEU A 250 -6.86 -1.91 11.98
N GLU A 251 -7.83 -1.12 12.43
CA GLU A 251 -9.19 -1.10 11.90
C GLU A 251 -9.29 -0.39 10.56
N ARG A 252 -8.26 0.36 10.13
CA ARG A 252 -8.18 0.88 8.76
C ARG A 252 -7.77 -0.26 7.83
N PRO A 253 -8.65 -0.72 6.93
CA PRO A 253 -8.26 -1.74 5.99
C PRO A 253 -7.12 -1.20 5.14
N SER A 254 -6.00 -1.91 5.08
CA SER A 254 -4.86 -1.50 4.24
C SER A 254 -5.28 -1.49 2.77
N ASN A 255 -4.59 -0.71 1.92
CA ASN A 255 -4.86 -0.72 0.49
C ASN A 255 -4.80 -2.16 -0.08
N MET A 256 -3.86 -2.98 0.41
CA MET A 256 -3.76 -4.39 0.05
C MET A 256 -4.92 -5.24 0.55
N GLN A 257 -5.42 -5.03 1.78
CA GLN A 257 -6.61 -5.74 2.28
C GLN A 257 -7.86 -5.39 1.46
N LYS A 258 -7.97 -4.14 1.00
CA LYS A 258 -9.06 -3.72 0.12
C LYS A 258 -8.92 -4.33 -1.28
N GLU A 259 -7.73 -4.32 -1.85
CA GLU A 259 -7.47 -4.95 -3.16
C GLU A 259 -7.62 -6.48 -3.14
N ALA A 260 -7.34 -7.13 -2.01
CA ALA A 260 -7.55 -8.56 -1.84
C ALA A 260 -9.02 -9.00 -2.01
N THR A 261 -9.97 -8.05 -1.99
CA THR A 261 -11.39 -8.35 -2.29
C THR A 261 -11.66 -8.56 -3.79
N GLU A 262 -10.77 -8.07 -4.67
CA GLU A 262 -10.80 -8.24 -6.12
C GLU A 262 -9.58 -9.05 -6.55
N TRP A 263 -9.46 -10.28 -6.05
CA TRP A 263 -8.24 -11.06 -6.23
C TRP A 263 -8.40 -12.19 -7.25
N VAL A 264 -7.64 -12.09 -8.34
CA VAL A 264 -7.41 -13.21 -9.26
C VAL A 264 -6.31 -14.10 -8.70
N ASN A 265 -6.50 -15.43 -8.69
CA ASN A 265 -5.46 -16.35 -8.26
C ASN A 265 -4.15 -16.07 -9.03
N ILE A 266 -3.04 -15.97 -8.29
CA ILE A 266 -1.72 -15.69 -8.86
C ILE A 266 -1.33 -16.74 -9.91
N GLU A 267 -1.66 -18.01 -9.71
CA GLU A 267 -1.38 -19.10 -10.65
C GLU A 267 -2.12 -18.85 -11.97
N ASP A 268 -3.44 -18.64 -11.93
CA ASP A 268 -4.25 -18.33 -13.12
C ASP A 268 -3.73 -17.08 -13.87
N TYR A 269 -3.26 -16.08 -13.11
CA TYR A 269 -2.68 -14.85 -13.67
C TYR A 269 -1.32 -15.10 -14.33
N VAL A 270 -0.40 -15.78 -13.65
CA VAL A 270 0.92 -16.15 -14.16
C VAL A 270 0.78 -17.02 -15.42
N ASP A 271 -0.11 -18.00 -15.39
CA ASP A 271 -0.44 -18.83 -16.55
C ASP A 271 -0.94 -17.99 -17.73
N SER A 272 -1.78 -16.99 -17.47
CA SER A 272 -2.30 -16.10 -18.49
C SER A 272 -1.22 -15.22 -19.14
N VAL A 273 -0.22 -14.83 -18.34
CA VAL A 273 0.95 -14.04 -18.77
C VAL A 273 1.95 -14.90 -19.55
N LEU A 274 2.25 -16.11 -19.08
CA LEU A 274 3.24 -17.02 -19.66
C LEU A 274 2.69 -17.89 -20.80
N ALA A 275 1.36 -17.95 -20.98
CA ALA A 275 0.68 -18.68 -22.07
C ALA A 275 1.30 -18.53 -23.48
N PRO A 276 1.71 -17.33 -23.95
CA PRO A 276 2.28 -17.18 -25.29
C PRO A 276 3.73 -17.65 -25.42
N MET A 277 4.39 -18.01 -24.33
CA MET A 277 5.82 -18.37 -24.33
C MET A 277 5.98 -19.88 -24.48
N PRO A 278 6.80 -20.34 -25.45
CA PRO A 278 7.11 -21.76 -25.57
C PRO A 278 7.95 -22.24 -24.37
N PRO A 279 7.97 -23.56 -24.11
CA PRO A 279 8.88 -24.13 -23.11
C PRO A 279 10.33 -23.68 -23.35
N ARG A 280 11.04 -23.37 -22.27
CA ARG A 280 12.44 -22.91 -22.25
C ARG A 280 12.70 -21.58 -22.97
N ALA A 281 11.66 -20.79 -23.25
CA ALA A 281 11.85 -19.42 -23.73
C ALA A 281 12.71 -18.61 -22.74
N ARG A 282 13.65 -17.80 -23.26
CA ARG A 282 14.44 -16.86 -22.45
C ARG A 282 13.62 -15.61 -22.20
N VAL A 283 13.32 -15.33 -20.94
CA VAL A 283 12.40 -14.26 -20.57
C VAL A 283 13.07 -13.31 -19.60
N TRP A 284 13.01 -12.00 -19.88
CA TRP A 284 13.44 -10.97 -18.94
C TRP A 284 12.23 -10.16 -18.47
N GLY A 285 12.01 -10.04 -17.15
CA GLY A 285 10.84 -9.31 -16.67
C GLY A 285 10.71 -9.14 -15.15
N THR A 286 9.49 -8.86 -14.69
CA THR A 286 9.11 -8.76 -13.26
C THR A 286 9.37 -10.06 -12.49
N THR A 287 10.02 -10.00 -11.34
CA THR A 287 10.48 -11.19 -10.58
C THR A 287 9.36 -12.17 -10.22
N GLN A 288 8.12 -11.71 -10.05
CA GLN A 288 6.97 -12.55 -9.67
C GLN A 288 6.63 -13.66 -10.68
N PHE A 289 7.03 -13.52 -11.95
CA PHE A 289 6.80 -14.56 -12.96
C PHE A 289 7.92 -15.62 -12.97
N GLY A 290 9.01 -15.39 -12.23
CA GLY A 290 10.14 -16.31 -12.13
C GLY A 290 9.92 -17.50 -11.19
N TYR A 291 8.82 -17.54 -10.42
CA TYR A 291 8.53 -18.68 -9.53
C TYR A 291 8.31 -20.00 -10.30
N GLU A 292 7.84 -19.94 -11.55
CA GLU A 292 7.74 -21.09 -12.45
C GLU A 292 9.00 -21.32 -13.32
N SER A 293 10.08 -20.58 -13.05
CA SER A 293 11.35 -20.75 -13.76
C SER A 293 11.94 -22.14 -13.52
N ALA A 294 12.75 -22.61 -14.47
CA ALA A 294 13.29 -23.98 -14.57
C ALA A 294 12.30 -25.05 -15.08
N LEU A 295 11.00 -24.96 -14.78
CA LEU A 295 10.00 -25.90 -15.30
C LEU A 295 9.46 -25.48 -16.67
N ARG A 296 9.21 -24.18 -16.88
CA ARG A 296 8.54 -23.68 -18.10
C ARG A 296 9.36 -22.69 -18.89
N THR A 297 10.02 -21.72 -18.25
CA THR A 297 10.81 -20.67 -18.93
C THR A 297 12.17 -20.47 -18.28
N ASP A 298 13.15 -19.99 -19.05
CA ASP A 298 14.43 -19.52 -18.55
C ASP A 298 14.31 -18.03 -18.20
N TYR A 299 13.85 -17.78 -16.97
CA TYR A 299 13.45 -16.46 -16.51
C TYR A 299 14.59 -15.72 -15.80
N LEU A 300 14.74 -14.43 -16.09
CA LEU A 300 15.64 -13.53 -15.39
C LEU A 300 14.92 -12.23 -15.03
N GLN A 301 15.20 -11.67 -13.85
CA GLN A 301 14.70 -10.33 -13.52
C GLN A 301 15.25 -9.32 -14.53
N LEU A 302 14.42 -8.42 -15.03
CA LEU A 302 14.78 -7.50 -16.12
C LEU A 302 16.06 -6.71 -15.83
N GLY A 303 16.19 -6.16 -14.62
CA GLY A 303 17.39 -5.43 -14.19
C GLY A 303 18.65 -6.30 -14.25
N ASP A 304 18.57 -7.54 -13.78
CA ASP A 304 19.70 -8.47 -13.77
C ASP A 304 20.10 -8.90 -15.17
N GLY A 305 19.13 -9.11 -16.07
CA GLY A 305 19.41 -9.39 -17.49
C GLY A 305 20.13 -8.26 -18.17
N MET A 306 19.76 -7.02 -17.87
CA MET A 306 20.41 -5.85 -18.43
C MET A 306 21.83 -5.67 -17.89
N VAL A 307 22.05 -5.87 -16.58
CA VAL A 307 23.38 -5.86 -15.98
C VAL A 307 24.25 -6.96 -16.55
N LEU A 308 23.71 -8.19 -16.66
CA LEU A 308 24.41 -9.32 -17.26
C LEU A 308 24.82 -8.98 -18.70
N ALA A 309 23.92 -8.42 -19.50
CA ALA A 309 24.23 -8.08 -20.89
C ALA A 309 25.28 -7.00 -21.05
N GLN A 310 25.35 -6.04 -20.13
CA GLN A 310 26.40 -5.04 -20.15
C GLN A 310 27.80 -5.62 -19.87
N ARG A 311 27.90 -6.77 -19.18
CA ARG A 311 29.17 -7.49 -18.95
C ARG A 311 29.70 -8.17 -20.21
N PHE A 312 28.86 -8.40 -21.21
CA PHE A 312 29.30 -8.92 -22.51
C PHE A 312 29.76 -7.79 -23.44
N LYS A 313 30.76 -8.11 -24.28
CA LYS A 313 31.17 -7.22 -25.38
C LYS A 313 29.97 -6.92 -26.29
N PRO A 314 29.82 -5.70 -26.85
CA PRO A 314 28.65 -5.29 -27.62
C PRO A 314 28.24 -6.26 -28.74
N ASP A 315 29.19 -6.88 -29.43
CA ASP A 315 28.98 -7.86 -30.50
C ASP A 315 28.40 -9.20 -30.00
N LYS A 316 28.62 -9.52 -28.72
CA LYS A 316 28.15 -10.76 -28.07
C LYS A 316 26.81 -10.61 -27.35
N ARG A 317 26.33 -9.39 -27.09
CA ARG A 317 25.08 -9.19 -26.33
C ARG A 317 23.86 -9.84 -26.96
N GLN A 318 23.87 -10.01 -28.27
CA GLN A 318 22.75 -10.66 -28.98
C GLN A 318 22.60 -12.14 -28.61
N SER A 319 23.68 -12.85 -28.23
CA SER A 319 23.58 -14.28 -27.89
C SER A 319 22.81 -14.54 -26.59
N ILE A 320 22.69 -13.53 -25.74
CA ILE A 320 21.98 -13.59 -24.46
C ILE A 320 20.70 -12.75 -24.47
N ALA A 321 20.32 -12.18 -25.62
CA ALA A 321 19.09 -11.43 -25.73
C ALA A 321 17.89 -12.32 -25.38
N PRO A 322 16.89 -11.80 -24.64
CA PRO A 322 15.72 -12.58 -24.30
C PRO A 322 14.81 -12.74 -25.53
N ASP A 323 14.12 -13.87 -25.61
CA ASP A 323 13.08 -14.10 -26.61
C ASP A 323 11.82 -13.29 -26.27
N PHE A 324 11.58 -13.04 -24.97
CA PHE A 324 10.45 -12.24 -24.47
C PHE A 324 10.84 -11.26 -23.37
N VAL A 325 10.17 -10.10 -23.35
CA VAL A 325 10.23 -9.13 -22.25
C VAL A 325 8.86 -9.02 -21.61
N VAL A 326 8.79 -9.17 -20.28
CA VAL A 326 7.54 -9.11 -19.52
C VAL A 326 7.60 -7.93 -18.56
N LEU A 327 6.80 -6.91 -18.83
CA LEU A 327 6.70 -5.74 -17.96
C LEU A 327 5.42 -5.81 -17.15
N GLY A 328 5.58 -6.10 -15.86
CA GLY A 328 4.51 -6.03 -14.88
C GLY A 328 4.14 -4.60 -14.52
N TYR A 329 3.00 -4.47 -13.88
CA TYR A 329 2.43 -3.18 -13.50
C TYR A 329 3.32 -2.38 -12.53
N ARG A 330 4.00 -3.04 -11.58
CA ARG A 330 4.88 -2.35 -10.62
C ARG A 330 6.07 -1.68 -11.31
N GLU A 331 6.78 -2.39 -12.18
CA GLU A 331 7.92 -1.86 -12.93
C GLU A 331 7.50 -0.68 -13.84
N LEU A 332 6.29 -0.75 -14.41
CA LEU A 332 5.74 0.34 -15.22
C LEU A 332 5.45 1.58 -14.37
N ASN A 333 4.84 1.42 -13.18
CA ASN A 333 4.60 2.53 -12.26
C ASN A 333 5.92 3.17 -11.79
N ASP A 334 6.90 2.36 -11.39
CA ASP A 334 8.21 2.85 -10.95
C ASP A 334 8.94 3.59 -12.08
N SER A 335 8.88 3.08 -13.31
CA SER A 335 9.47 3.71 -14.49
C SER A 335 8.79 5.03 -14.83
N PHE A 336 7.45 5.05 -14.78
CA PHE A 336 6.66 6.26 -15.03
C PHE A 336 6.97 7.35 -13.99
N ALA A 337 6.96 7.02 -12.71
CA ALA A 337 7.30 7.95 -11.64
C ALA A 337 8.72 8.49 -11.74
N THR A 338 9.67 7.63 -12.12
CA THR A 338 11.06 8.03 -12.31
C THR A 338 11.19 9.01 -13.47
N MET A 339 10.52 8.76 -14.60
CA MET A 339 10.49 9.68 -15.74
C MET A 339 9.78 11.00 -15.39
N LEU A 340 8.70 10.99 -14.62
CA LEU A 340 8.06 12.24 -14.17
C LEU A 340 8.97 13.10 -13.29
N LYS A 341 9.84 12.47 -12.50
CA LYS A 341 10.82 13.16 -11.66
C LYS A 341 11.98 13.73 -12.49
N ASP A 342 12.43 12.98 -13.47
CA ASP A 342 13.52 13.34 -14.37
C ASP A 342 13.23 12.74 -15.76
N PRO A 343 12.81 13.54 -16.74
CA PRO A 343 12.47 13.05 -18.08
C PRO A 343 13.62 12.33 -18.78
N SER A 344 14.87 12.63 -18.41
CA SER A 344 16.06 11.97 -18.95
C SER A 344 16.34 10.60 -18.33
N ALA A 345 15.67 10.32 -17.21
CA ALA A 345 15.96 9.17 -16.38
C ALA A 345 15.70 7.84 -17.09
N TYR A 346 16.35 6.84 -16.54
CA TYR A 346 16.33 5.46 -16.98
C TYR A 346 14.88 4.93 -17.13
N THR A 347 14.54 4.38 -18.31
CA THR A 347 13.42 3.43 -18.46
C THR A 347 13.95 2.07 -18.94
N PRO A 348 13.34 0.95 -18.53
CA PRO A 348 13.83 -0.38 -18.91
C PRO A 348 13.86 -0.60 -20.43
N LEU A 349 12.79 -0.22 -21.14
CA LEU A 349 12.71 -0.38 -22.60
C LEU A 349 13.73 0.49 -23.35
N LYS A 350 13.92 1.77 -22.96
CA LYS A 350 14.94 2.67 -23.54
C LYS A 350 16.33 2.03 -23.47
N ASN A 351 16.64 1.39 -22.35
CA ASN A 351 17.94 0.78 -22.15
C ASN A 351 18.08 -0.57 -22.84
N LEU A 352 17.00 -1.32 -23.04
CA LEU A 352 17.04 -2.54 -23.85
C LEU A 352 17.47 -2.23 -25.29
N ASP A 353 16.91 -1.20 -25.91
CA ASP A 353 17.32 -0.78 -27.26
C ASP A 353 18.80 -0.39 -27.34
N ARG A 354 19.33 0.25 -26.28
CA ARG A 354 20.75 0.61 -26.18
C ARG A 354 21.65 -0.61 -25.96
N ILE A 355 21.22 -1.57 -25.15
CA ILE A 355 22.01 -2.74 -24.78
C ILE A 355 21.97 -3.80 -25.89
N LEU A 356 20.84 -3.94 -26.57
CA LEU A 356 20.55 -4.92 -27.61
C LEU A 356 20.21 -4.24 -28.94
N PRO A 357 21.16 -3.50 -29.57
CA PRO A 357 20.87 -2.61 -30.69
C PRO A 357 20.45 -3.31 -31.99
N LYS A 358 20.53 -4.64 -32.06
CA LYS A 358 20.09 -5.49 -33.18
C LYS A 358 18.70 -6.10 -32.96
N SER A 359 18.13 -5.92 -31.77
CA SER A 359 16.82 -6.43 -31.39
C SER A 359 15.82 -5.29 -31.29
N ARG A 360 14.56 -5.59 -31.57
CA ARG A 360 13.40 -4.78 -31.22
C ARG A 360 12.41 -5.68 -30.51
N PHE A 361 11.60 -5.12 -29.64
CA PHE A 361 10.57 -5.87 -28.92
C PHE A 361 9.19 -5.42 -29.40
N GLU A 362 8.33 -6.35 -29.77
CA GLU A 362 6.98 -6.08 -30.29
C GLU A 362 5.94 -6.54 -29.27
N LEU A 363 4.96 -5.70 -28.95
CA LEU A 363 3.90 -6.03 -28.01
C LEU A 363 2.98 -7.09 -28.63
N ILE A 364 2.93 -8.29 -28.05
CA ILE A 364 2.09 -9.39 -28.54
C ILE A 364 0.89 -9.68 -27.63
N ARG A 365 0.95 -9.22 -26.37
CA ARG A 365 -0.11 -9.49 -25.40
C ARG A 365 -0.21 -8.46 -24.28
N LEU A 366 -1.46 -8.16 -23.90
CA LEU A 366 -1.83 -7.38 -22.73
C LEU A 366 -2.70 -8.22 -21.79
N ILE A 367 -2.32 -8.30 -20.51
CA ILE A 367 -3.06 -9.02 -19.49
C ILE A 367 -3.43 -8.03 -18.39
N LYS A 368 -4.71 -7.87 -18.07
CA LYS A 368 -5.19 -7.00 -16.99
C LYS A 368 -5.94 -7.79 -15.94
N ALA A 369 -5.47 -7.76 -14.69
CA ALA A 369 -6.16 -8.40 -13.57
C ALA A 369 -5.81 -7.68 -12.26
N PRO A 370 -6.77 -7.45 -11.36
CA PRO A 370 -6.46 -6.99 -10.01
C PRO A 370 -5.88 -8.13 -9.14
N PRO A 371 -4.99 -7.81 -8.18
CA PRO A 371 -4.37 -6.50 -7.92
C PRO A 371 -3.19 -6.17 -8.85
N TYR A 372 -2.88 -7.06 -9.80
CA TYR A 372 -1.65 -7.02 -10.60
C TYR A 372 -1.58 -5.96 -11.70
N GLY A 373 -2.64 -5.17 -11.88
CA GLY A 373 -2.77 -4.15 -12.93
C GLY A 373 -2.64 -4.75 -14.34
N THR A 374 -1.98 -4.01 -15.24
CA THR A 374 -1.75 -4.45 -16.62
C THR A 374 -0.31 -4.89 -16.82
N THR A 375 -0.13 -6.14 -17.27
CA THR A 375 1.14 -6.70 -17.72
C THR A 375 1.23 -6.71 -19.23
N ARG A 376 2.42 -6.36 -19.72
CA ARG A 376 2.75 -6.25 -21.14
C ARG A 376 3.77 -7.31 -21.50
N VAL A 377 3.46 -8.15 -22.48
CA VAL A 377 4.38 -9.17 -22.99
C VAL A 377 4.83 -8.76 -24.38
N TYR A 378 6.14 -8.59 -24.52
CA TYR A 378 6.79 -8.28 -25.77
C TYR A 378 7.58 -9.49 -26.26
N ARG A 379 7.58 -9.70 -27.57
CA ARG A 379 8.38 -10.71 -28.26
C ARG A 379 9.55 -10.04 -28.97
N GLN A 380 10.72 -10.67 -28.93
CA GLN A 380 11.88 -10.22 -29.69
C GLN A 380 11.64 -10.40 -31.19
N VAL A 381 11.97 -9.36 -31.95
CA VAL A 381 12.01 -9.36 -33.41
C VAL A 381 13.32 -8.73 -33.88
N SER A 382 13.73 -9.01 -35.11
CA SER A 382 14.85 -8.28 -35.72
C SER A 382 14.53 -6.79 -35.80
N LYS A 383 15.52 -5.93 -35.61
CA LYS A 383 15.35 -4.48 -35.71
C LYS A 383 14.83 -4.03 -37.06
N ASP A 384 15.24 -4.70 -38.13
CA ASP A 384 14.88 -4.37 -39.51
C ASP A 384 13.57 -5.06 -39.96
N ALA A 385 12.95 -5.88 -39.10
CA ALA A 385 11.66 -6.47 -39.42
C ALA A 385 10.58 -5.38 -39.49
N PRO A 386 9.60 -5.49 -40.41
CA PRO A 386 8.47 -4.56 -40.44
C PRO A 386 7.71 -4.58 -39.10
N PHE A 387 7.04 -3.47 -38.76
CA PHE A 387 6.06 -3.48 -37.66
C PHE A 387 4.90 -4.36 -38.07
N SER A 388 4.48 -5.31 -37.23
CA SER A 388 3.28 -6.05 -37.58
C SER A 388 2.06 -5.16 -37.31
N PRO A 389 1.07 -5.16 -38.22
CA PRO A 389 -0.19 -4.45 -38.01
C PRO A 389 -1.13 -5.21 -37.08
N ALA A 390 -0.72 -6.37 -36.56
CA ALA A 390 -1.57 -7.23 -35.76
C ALA A 390 -1.78 -6.62 -34.37
N LEU A 391 -3.03 -6.64 -33.92
CA LEU A 391 -3.36 -6.23 -32.56
C LEU A 391 -2.73 -7.18 -31.54
N PRO A 392 -2.27 -6.66 -30.39
CA PRO A 392 -1.86 -7.54 -29.31
C PRO A 392 -3.06 -8.37 -28.84
N SER A 393 -2.83 -9.65 -28.54
CA SER A 393 -3.85 -10.44 -27.86
C SER A 393 -4.14 -9.84 -26.48
N VAL A 394 -5.40 -9.88 -26.05
CA VAL A 394 -5.81 -9.28 -24.78
C VAL A 394 -6.42 -10.34 -23.88
N ARG A 395 -6.17 -10.22 -22.58
CA ARG A 395 -6.91 -10.94 -21.54
C ARG A 395 -7.20 -10.00 -20.38
N ALA A 396 -8.44 -9.96 -19.93
CA ALA A 396 -8.82 -9.22 -18.73
C ALA A 396 -9.65 -10.10 -17.80
N ASN A 397 -9.41 -9.94 -16.50
CA ASN A 397 -10.24 -10.49 -15.44
C ASN A 397 -10.64 -9.36 -14.49
N ASP A 398 -11.83 -9.45 -13.90
CA ASP A 398 -12.41 -8.46 -12.99
C ASP A 398 -12.13 -8.68 -11.51
N GLY A 399 -11.35 -9.70 -11.15
CA GLY A 399 -11.03 -10.03 -9.77
C GLY A 399 -12.22 -10.60 -8.99
N ARG A 400 -13.38 -10.73 -9.64
CA ARG A 400 -14.64 -11.12 -8.99
C ARG A 400 -15.18 -12.43 -9.54
N SER A 401 -14.69 -12.84 -10.71
CA SER A 401 -14.96 -14.15 -11.30
C SER A 401 -13.66 -14.86 -11.68
N ARG A 402 -13.73 -16.19 -11.84
CA ARG A 402 -12.65 -16.96 -12.48
C ARG A 402 -12.64 -16.81 -14.00
N GLN A 403 -13.53 -16.00 -14.56
CA GLN A 403 -13.67 -15.85 -16.01
C GLN A 403 -12.71 -14.82 -16.55
N TRP A 404 -12.12 -15.14 -17.70
CA TRP A 404 -11.23 -14.26 -18.44
C TRP A 404 -11.92 -13.83 -19.73
N ALA A 405 -12.05 -12.53 -19.95
CA ALA A 405 -12.43 -11.99 -21.24
C ALA A 405 -11.19 -11.87 -22.12
N SER A 406 -11.29 -12.32 -23.37
CA SER A 406 -10.18 -12.24 -24.34
C SER A 406 -10.60 -11.81 -25.73
N ARG A 407 -11.91 -11.82 -26.03
CA ARG A 407 -12.43 -11.46 -27.35
C ARG A 407 -12.59 -9.94 -27.45
N LEU A 408 -11.99 -9.34 -28.46
CA LEU A 408 -12.26 -7.94 -28.83
C LEU A 408 -13.54 -7.88 -29.66
N LEU A 409 -14.40 -6.92 -29.36
CA LEU A 409 -15.55 -6.57 -30.18
C LEU A 409 -15.14 -5.59 -31.30
N GLU A 410 -16.09 -5.29 -32.19
CA GLU A 410 -15.89 -4.31 -33.24
C GLU A 410 -15.55 -2.92 -32.67
N PRO A 411 -14.77 -2.11 -33.40
CA PRO A 411 -14.45 -0.75 -32.99
C PRO A 411 -15.71 0.07 -32.77
N VAL A 412 -15.72 0.84 -31.69
CA VAL A 412 -16.75 1.84 -31.42
C VAL A 412 -16.21 3.23 -31.74
N ASN A 413 -17.03 4.02 -32.43
CA ASN A 413 -16.68 5.39 -32.78
C ASN A 413 -16.86 6.29 -31.54
N HIS A 414 -15.75 6.70 -30.95
CA HIS A 414 -15.72 7.72 -29.91
C HIS A 414 -14.72 8.81 -30.29
N ALA A 415 -15.18 10.06 -30.28
CA ALA A 415 -14.32 11.21 -30.48
C ALA A 415 -13.50 11.48 -29.20
N PHE A 416 -12.21 11.77 -29.39
CA PHE A 416 -11.31 12.20 -28.34
C PHE A 416 -10.85 13.61 -28.65
N GLU A 417 -11.29 14.56 -27.85
CA GLU A 417 -11.01 15.99 -28.02
C GLU A 417 -9.76 16.38 -27.25
N VAL A 418 -9.06 17.42 -27.72
CA VAL A 418 -7.93 18.01 -26.98
C VAL A 418 -8.48 18.63 -25.69
N THR A 419 -7.83 18.35 -24.57
CA THR A 419 -8.14 18.99 -23.29
C THR A 419 -6.86 19.41 -22.59
N ASP A 420 -6.94 20.51 -21.85
CA ASP A 420 -5.92 20.93 -20.90
C ASP A 420 -6.40 20.69 -19.47
N GLY A 421 -5.51 20.87 -18.49
CA GLY A 421 -5.89 20.84 -17.07
C GLY A 421 -5.98 19.45 -16.43
N VAL A 422 -5.39 18.41 -17.05
CA VAL A 422 -5.17 17.13 -16.36
C VAL A 422 -3.97 17.26 -15.43
N SER A 423 -4.10 16.89 -14.15
CA SER A 423 -3.04 16.97 -13.16
C SER A 423 -2.90 15.67 -12.37
N PHE A 424 -1.66 15.33 -12.03
CA PHE A 424 -1.30 14.12 -11.31
C PHE A 424 -0.57 14.49 -10.01
N GLU A 425 -1.03 13.94 -8.90
CA GLU A 425 -0.38 13.94 -7.60
C GLU A 425 -0.10 12.50 -7.19
N LEU A 426 1.14 12.05 -7.35
CA LEU A 426 1.51 10.64 -7.20
C LEU A 426 2.42 10.44 -5.98
N PRO A 427 2.02 9.62 -4.99
CA PRO A 427 2.91 9.26 -3.89
C PRO A 427 3.99 8.30 -4.38
N PHE A 428 5.26 8.73 -4.35
CA PHE A 428 6.40 7.93 -4.77
C PHE A 428 7.58 8.12 -3.82
N ARG A 429 8.05 7.01 -3.23
CA ARG A 429 9.21 6.96 -2.30
C ARG A 429 9.17 8.05 -1.21
N GLY A 430 8.02 8.19 -0.53
CA GLY A 430 7.83 9.16 0.57
C GLY A 430 7.66 10.62 0.13
N LYS A 431 7.60 10.91 -1.17
CA LYS A 431 7.34 12.24 -1.74
C LYS A 431 6.09 12.23 -2.61
N THR A 432 5.46 13.38 -2.79
CA THR A 432 4.38 13.55 -3.78
C THR A 432 4.97 14.17 -5.05
N LEU A 433 4.98 13.40 -6.13
CA LEU A 433 5.30 13.90 -7.47
C LEU A 433 4.08 14.63 -8.02
N ARG A 434 4.29 15.85 -8.51
CA ARG A 434 3.27 16.65 -9.18
C ARG A 434 3.61 16.72 -10.65
N ALA A 435 2.70 16.30 -11.51
CA ALA A 435 2.91 16.32 -12.95
C ALA A 435 1.66 16.82 -13.67
N THR A 436 1.89 17.53 -14.77
CA THR A 436 0.87 17.97 -15.73
C THR A 436 1.40 17.60 -17.11
N PRO A 437 0.59 17.00 -18.00
CA PRO A 437 0.98 16.86 -19.38
C PRO A 437 1.14 18.25 -19.99
N LYS A 438 1.95 18.36 -21.03
CA LYS A 438 2.10 19.61 -21.78
C LYS A 438 0.76 20.04 -22.38
N ALA A 439 0.64 21.33 -22.70
CA ALA A 439 -0.54 21.88 -23.39
C ALA A 439 -0.82 21.08 -24.68
N GLY A 440 -2.08 20.69 -24.89
CA GLY A 440 -2.47 19.83 -26.00
C GLY A 440 -1.94 18.39 -25.93
N GLY A 441 -1.27 18.01 -24.84
CA GLY A 441 -0.75 16.67 -24.57
C GLY A 441 -1.75 15.75 -23.89
N ALA A 442 -3.01 16.16 -23.74
CA ALA A 442 -4.08 15.30 -23.24
C ALA A 442 -5.30 15.29 -24.18
N ARG A 443 -6.06 14.20 -24.09
CA ARG A 443 -7.30 13.97 -24.83
C ARG A 443 -8.38 13.50 -23.87
N VAL A 444 -9.63 13.89 -24.10
CA VAL A 444 -10.79 13.39 -23.36
C VAL A 444 -11.82 12.81 -24.30
N GLY A 445 -12.35 11.64 -23.95
CA GLY A 445 -13.47 11.00 -24.63
C GLY A 445 -14.48 10.49 -23.61
N HIS A 446 -15.74 10.31 -24.00
CA HIS A 446 -16.77 9.75 -23.14
C HIS A 446 -17.05 8.31 -23.55
N LEU A 447 -16.80 7.37 -22.63
CA LEU A 447 -17.02 5.95 -22.84
C LEU A 447 -18.04 5.40 -21.84
N PRO A 448 -18.86 4.41 -22.22
CA PRO A 448 -19.64 3.63 -21.24
C PRO A 448 -18.73 2.86 -20.28
N ALA A 449 -19.30 2.36 -19.19
CA ALA A 449 -18.59 1.42 -18.33
C ALA A 449 -18.19 0.16 -19.12
N GLY A 450 -16.98 -0.35 -18.93
CA GLY A 450 -16.47 -1.52 -19.63
C GLY A 450 -14.96 -1.70 -19.56
N VAL A 451 -14.47 -2.71 -20.27
CA VAL A 451 -13.04 -2.94 -20.52
C VAL A 451 -12.77 -2.64 -21.99
N TYR A 452 -11.73 -1.85 -22.28
CA TYR A 452 -11.44 -1.40 -23.64
C TYR A 452 -9.96 -1.60 -23.97
N LEU A 453 -9.70 -2.05 -25.19
CA LEU A 453 -8.41 -1.86 -25.84
C LEU A 453 -8.47 -0.55 -26.61
N ILE A 454 -7.65 0.42 -26.21
CA ILE A 454 -7.50 1.70 -26.90
C ILE A 454 -6.17 1.70 -27.63
N GLU A 455 -6.23 2.00 -28.92
CA GLU A 455 -5.06 2.17 -29.77
C GLU A 455 -4.83 3.64 -30.03
N THR A 456 -3.58 4.04 -29.94
CA THR A 456 -3.15 5.41 -30.23
C THR A 456 -1.97 5.41 -31.17
N GLU A 457 -1.99 6.28 -32.17
CA GLU A 457 -0.80 6.62 -32.95
C GLU A 457 -0.01 7.68 -32.19
N VAL A 458 1.32 7.50 -32.14
CA VAL A 458 2.24 8.44 -31.51
C VAL A 458 3.16 9.04 -32.56
N SER A 459 3.19 10.37 -32.62
CA SER A 459 4.08 11.13 -33.49
C SER A 459 5.19 11.76 -32.67
N ARG A 460 6.45 11.62 -33.11
CA ARG A 460 7.63 12.15 -32.40
C ARG A 460 8.76 12.47 -33.37
N LYS A 461 9.72 13.32 -32.97
CA LYS A 461 10.96 13.48 -33.73
C LYS A 461 11.81 12.21 -33.66
N SER A 462 12.56 11.92 -34.72
CA SER A 462 13.46 10.76 -34.75
C SER A 462 14.53 10.91 -33.65
N GLY A 463 14.84 9.81 -32.96
CA GLY A 463 15.84 9.79 -31.90
C GLY A 463 15.40 10.35 -30.53
N GLY A 464 14.14 10.76 -30.36
CA GLY A 464 13.64 11.17 -29.05
C GLY A 464 13.63 10.03 -28.01
N GLU A 465 13.55 10.38 -26.72
CA GLU A 465 13.62 9.44 -25.59
C GLU A 465 12.31 8.64 -25.35
N ALA A 466 12.29 7.67 -24.43
CA ALA A 466 11.04 6.98 -24.09
C ALA A 466 10.00 7.94 -23.47
N GLY A 467 8.73 7.71 -23.78
CA GLY A 467 7.61 8.43 -23.19
C GLY A 467 6.53 7.48 -22.70
N PHE A 468 5.48 8.02 -22.08
CA PHE A 468 4.35 7.25 -21.60
C PHE A 468 3.02 7.90 -21.95
N LEU A 469 2.02 7.06 -22.15
CA LEU A 469 0.61 7.45 -22.10
C LEU A 469 0.02 6.98 -20.78
N ALA A 470 -0.76 7.83 -20.11
CA ALA A 470 -1.52 7.49 -18.91
C ALA A 470 -3.01 7.70 -19.17
N ALA A 471 -3.85 6.72 -18.83
CA ALA A 471 -5.31 6.79 -19.03
C ALA A 471 -6.07 6.79 -17.69
N THR A 472 -6.85 7.84 -17.43
CA THR A 472 -7.50 8.12 -16.13
C THR A 472 -8.97 8.49 -16.29
N GLY A 473 -9.81 8.13 -15.30
CA GLY A 473 -11.24 8.51 -15.30
C GLY A 473 -11.53 9.94 -14.84
N THR A 474 -10.51 10.67 -14.36
CA THR A 474 -10.63 12.05 -13.85
C THR A 474 -9.50 12.93 -14.39
N ASN A 475 -9.74 14.24 -14.42
CA ASN A 475 -8.72 15.24 -14.74
C ASN A 475 -7.81 15.59 -13.54
N LYS A 476 -8.16 15.17 -12.32
CA LYS A 476 -7.32 15.31 -11.13
C LYS A 476 -7.07 13.94 -10.53
N VAL A 477 -5.83 13.48 -10.66
CA VAL A 477 -5.44 12.13 -10.32
C VAL A 477 -4.65 12.17 -9.03
N GLN A 478 -5.16 11.48 -8.01
CA GLN A 478 -4.41 11.17 -6.80
C GLN A 478 -4.01 9.69 -6.87
N GLY A 479 -2.72 9.43 -7.03
CA GLY A 479 -2.23 8.06 -7.16
C GLY A 479 -2.44 7.26 -5.89
N LEU A 480 -2.82 5.99 -6.03
CA LEU A 480 -2.75 5.02 -4.94
C LEU A 480 -1.27 4.72 -4.65
N GLY A 481 -0.94 4.34 -3.41
CA GLY A 481 0.44 4.16 -2.96
C GLY A 481 1.27 3.22 -3.85
N PRO A 482 2.61 3.30 -3.83
CA PRO A 482 3.47 2.56 -4.77
C PRO A 482 3.38 1.04 -4.66
N GLU A 483 2.87 0.51 -3.55
CA GLU A 483 2.73 -0.94 -3.33
C GLU A 483 1.70 -1.58 -4.26
N THR A 484 0.67 -0.84 -4.62
CA THR A 484 -0.46 -1.29 -5.44
C THR A 484 -0.53 -0.58 -6.80
N GLY A 485 0.53 0.16 -7.16
CA GLY A 485 0.56 1.05 -8.33
C GLY A 485 -0.36 2.26 -8.19
N PHE A 486 -0.31 3.19 -9.15
CA PHE A 486 -1.02 4.47 -9.04
C PHE A 486 -2.54 4.39 -9.27
N GLY A 487 -3.04 3.21 -9.64
CA GLY A 487 -4.45 2.93 -9.88
C GLY A 487 -4.87 3.08 -11.34
N PHE A 488 -4.10 3.78 -12.19
CA PHE A 488 -4.48 4.01 -13.59
C PHE A 488 -3.63 3.22 -14.58
N GLU A 489 -4.09 3.17 -15.84
CA GLU A 489 -3.36 2.48 -16.90
C GLU A 489 -2.21 3.34 -17.41
N ILE A 490 -1.04 2.72 -17.59
CA ILE A 490 0.17 3.36 -18.10
C ILE A 490 0.76 2.51 -19.23
N ALA A 491 1.08 3.16 -20.34
CA ALA A 491 1.72 2.54 -21.50
C ALA A 491 3.03 3.22 -21.85
N PRO A 492 4.19 2.53 -21.79
CA PRO A 492 5.43 3.06 -22.31
C PRO A 492 5.44 3.00 -23.84
N TYR A 493 6.15 3.94 -24.45
CA TYR A 493 6.54 3.89 -25.86
C TYR A 493 7.96 4.44 -26.03
N TYR A 494 8.64 4.04 -27.10
CA TYR A 494 10.06 4.30 -27.32
C TYR A 494 10.33 4.67 -28.78
N THR A 495 11.61 4.83 -29.13
CA THR A 495 12.03 5.23 -30.47
C THR A 495 11.52 4.24 -31.51
N GLY A 496 10.87 4.75 -32.55
CA GLY A 496 10.26 3.93 -33.61
C GLY A 496 8.89 3.34 -33.26
N THR A 497 8.37 3.51 -32.04
CA THR A 497 7.00 3.08 -31.72
C THR A 497 6.00 3.98 -32.44
N GLY A 498 5.30 3.45 -33.46
CA GLY A 498 4.26 4.19 -34.19
C GLY A 498 2.87 4.09 -33.56
N SER A 499 2.60 3.01 -32.83
CA SER A 499 1.32 2.77 -32.15
C SER A 499 1.52 2.28 -30.72
N VAL A 500 0.58 2.64 -29.85
CA VAL A 500 0.57 2.27 -28.43
C VAL A 500 -0.81 1.74 -28.07
N SER A 501 -0.82 0.61 -27.36
CA SER A 501 -2.05 -0.02 -26.88
C SER A 501 -2.20 0.15 -25.36
N LEU A 502 -3.40 0.55 -24.94
CA LEU A 502 -3.83 0.72 -23.56
C LEU A 502 -4.99 -0.26 -23.29
N LEU A 503 -4.85 -1.16 -22.30
CA LEU A 503 -5.94 -2.02 -21.85
C LEU A 503 -6.53 -1.45 -20.56
N ILE A 504 -7.68 -0.80 -20.69
CA ILE A 504 -8.30 -0.04 -19.60
C ILE A 504 -9.56 -0.73 -19.09
N ARG A 505 -9.81 -0.58 -17.79
CA ARG A 505 -11.11 -0.83 -17.18
C ARG A 505 -11.65 0.54 -16.79
N HIS A 506 -12.84 0.87 -17.25
CA HIS A 506 -13.45 2.20 -17.13
C HIS A 506 -14.86 2.03 -16.55
N GLY A 507 -15.24 2.77 -15.51
CA GLY A 507 -16.60 2.72 -14.94
C GLY A 507 -17.59 3.66 -15.61
N GLY A 508 -17.20 4.30 -16.71
CA GLY A 508 -18.07 5.11 -17.55
C GLY A 508 -17.88 6.62 -17.34
N GLY A 509 -18.32 7.40 -18.32
CA GLY A 509 -18.13 8.85 -18.34
C GLY A 509 -16.81 9.25 -19.02
N ALA A 510 -16.20 10.34 -18.55
CA ALA A 510 -15.00 10.91 -19.14
C ALA A 510 -13.77 10.01 -18.91
N LEU A 511 -13.03 9.73 -19.99
CA LEU A 511 -11.73 9.10 -19.98
C LEU A 511 -10.70 10.10 -20.52
N TYR A 512 -9.70 10.40 -19.71
CA TYR A 512 -8.57 11.24 -20.06
C TYR A 512 -7.38 10.36 -20.45
N ILE A 513 -6.74 10.63 -21.59
CA ILE A 513 -5.46 10.04 -21.98
C ILE A 513 -4.45 11.18 -22.03
N SER A 514 -3.33 11.05 -21.32
CA SER A 514 -2.30 12.08 -21.18
C SER A 514 -0.95 11.55 -21.62
N GLN A 515 -0.23 12.33 -22.42
CA GLN A 515 1.12 12.01 -22.89
C GLN A 515 2.18 12.71 -22.03
N PHE A 516 3.18 11.94 -21.63
CA PHE A 516 4.37 12.42 -20.93
C PHE A 516 5.60 12.03 -21.73
N ASP A 517 6.30 13.03 -22.24
CA ASP A 517 7.46 12.88 -23.12
C ASP A 517 8.44 14.03 -22.89
N ALA A 518 9.73 13.75 -23.00
CA ALA A 518 10.76 14.78 -23.01
C ALA A 518 10.76 15.59 -24.31
N ASP A 519 10.27 15.02 -25.42
CA ASP A 519 10.10 15.71 -26.70
C ASP A 519 8.88 16.63 -26.67
N ALA A 520 9.14 17.94 -26.65
CA ALA A 520 8.12 18.98 -26.70
C ALA A 520 7.23 18.90 -27.95
N SER A 521 7.72 18.30 -29.04
CA SER A 521 6.94 18.10 -30.28
C SER A 521 6.20 16.76 -30.37
N ALA A 522 6.35 15.87 -29.37
CA ALA A 522 5.60 14.63 -29.33
C ALA A 522 4.08 14.88 -29.34
N GLY A 523 3.33 14.01 -30.00
CA GLY A 523 1.88 14.09 -30.04
C GLY A 523 1.30 12.68 -30.10
N PHE A 524 0.00 12.59 -29.86
CA PHE A 524 -0.72 11.35 -30.08
C PHE A 524 -2.15 11.60 -30.55
N ARG A 525 -2.71 10.58 -31.18
CA ARG A 525 -4.11 10.53 -31.61
C ARG A 525 -4.68 9.15 -31.28
N VAL A 526 -5.88 9.12 -30.70
CA VAL A 526 -6.63 7.87 -30.52
C VAL A 526 -7.17 7.45 -31.88
N THR A 527 -6.83 6.25 -32.32
CA THR A 527 -7.23 5.71 -33.64
C THR A 527 -8.38 4.73 -33.53
N THR A 528 -8.33 3.86 -32.53
CA THR A 528 -9.33 2.80 -32.36
C THR A 528 -9.69 2.63 -30.90
N VAL A 529 -10.99 2.46 -30.62
CA VAL A 529 -11.48 2.00 -29.32
C VAL A 529 -12.24 0.70 -29.54
N ARG A 530 -11.74 -0.40 -28.99
CA ARG A 530 -12.39 -1.71 -29.08
C ARG A 530 -12.87 -2.13 -27.70
N PRO A 531 -14.18 -2.35 -27.49
CA PRO A 531 -14.63 -2.96 -26.26
C PRO A 531 -14.12 -4.40 -26.23
N LEU A 532 -13.67 -4.84 -25.06
CA LEU A 532 -13.52 -6.26 -24.80
C LEU A 532 -14.92 -6.83 -24.60
N GLU A 533 -15.19 -8.02 -25.14
CA GLU A 533 -16.43 -8.75 -24.87
C GLU A 533 -16.58 -8.80 -23.37
N VAL A 534 -17.59 -8.06 -22.89
CA VAL A 534 -17.86 -7.94 -21.48
C VAL A 534 -17.98 -9.37 -20.98
N ILE A 535 -17.30 -9.69 -19.87
CA ILE A 535 -17.69 -10.85 -19.05
C ILE A 535 -19.14 -10.55 -18.72
N SER A 536 -20.10 -11.03 -19.51
CA SER A 536 -21.47 -10.51 -19.53
C SER A 536 -22.07 -10.75 -18.17
N GLN A 537 -21.94 -9.74 -17.30
CA GLN A 537 -22.62 -9.72 -16.04
C GLN A 537 -24.06 -9.44 -16.43
N LYS A 538 -24.89 -10.49 -16.36
CA LYS A 538 -26.30 -10.37 -16.71
C LYS A 538 -26.95 -9.44 -15.69
N THR A 539 -27.07 -8.17 -16.06
CA THR A 539 -27.83 -7.20 -15.29
C THR A 539 -29.30 -7.53 -15.46
N LYS A 540 -29.90 -8.04 -14.40
CA LYS A 540 -31.34 -8.28 -14.33
C LYS A 540 -31.97 -7.09 -13.62
N LYS A 541 -32.75 -6.31 -14.36
CA LYS A 541 -33.60 -5.27 -13.76
C LYS A 541 -34.78 -5.93 -13.07
N HIS A 542 -35.06 -5.50 -11.86
CA HIS A 542 -36.23 -5.85 -11.06
C HIS A 542 -37.00 -4.57 -10.77
N ASN A 543 -38.32 -4.64 -10.96
CA ASN A 543 -39.18 -3.55 -10.52
C ASN A 543 -39.24 -3.56 -8.99
N LEU A 544 -39.15 -2.38 -8.39
CA LEU A 544 -39.41 -2.26 -6.96
C LEU A 544 -40.89 -2.60 -6.66
N PRO A 545 -41.21 -3.05 -5.44
CA PRO A 545 -42.58 -3.28 -5.03
C PRO A 545 -43.43 -2.01 -5.19
N LEU A 546 -44.65 -2.16 -5.69
CA LEU A 546 -45.60 -1.05 -5.81
C LEU A 546 -45.82 -0.36 -4.47
N PHE A 547 -45.91 0.98 -4.45
CA PHE A 547 -46.03 1.76 -3.22
C PHE A 547 -47.22 1.37 -2.32
N LYS A 548 -48.27 0.78 -2.89
CA LYS A 548 -49.39 0.21 -2.10
C LYS A 548 -48.97 -0.90 -1.12
N GLN A 549 -47.82 -1.53 -1.33
CA GLN A 549 -47.30 -2.62 -0.50
C GLN A 549 -46.34 -2.12 0.60
N TRP A 550 -45.97 -0.84 0.57
CA TRP A 550 -45.09 -0.26 1.58
C TRP A 550 -45.90 0.09 2.82
N ALA A 551 -45.29 -0.08 3.99
CA ALA A 551 -45.94 0.10 5.28
C ALA A 551 -45.27 1.21 6.09
N PRO A 552 -46.05 2.02 6.84
CA PRO A 552 -45.47 2.88 7.86
C PRO A 552 -44.81 2.01 8.93
N ALA A 553 -43.68 2.44 9.48
CA ALA A 553 -42.96 1.65 10.48
C ALA A 553 -43.69 1.59 11.84
N THR A 554 -44.50 2.61 12.15
CA THR A 554 -45.30 2.74 13.37
C THR A 554 -46.67 3.36 13.03
N PRO A 555 -47.69 3.20 13.90
CA PRO A 555 -49.00 3.83 13.69
C PRO A 555 -48.99 5.36 13.71
N ALA A 556 -47.92 6.00 14.23
CA ALA A 556 -47.79 7.45 14.26
C ALA A 556 -47.48 8.05 12.88
N ILE A 557 -46.91 7.25 11.97
CA ILE A 557 -46.52 7.67 10.63
C ILE A 557 -47.72 7.56 9.69
N ARG A 558 -47.96 8.60 8.90
CA ARG A 558 -49.09 8.69 7.96
C ARG A 558 -48.61 8.69 6.52
N ILE A 559 -49.26 7.90 5.68
CA ILE A 559 -49.09 7.94 4.23
C ILE A 559 -50.22 8.79 3.66
N LEU A 560 -49.88 9.97 3.12
CA LEU A 560 -50.85 10.96 2.66
C LEU A 560 -51.38 10.66 1.25
N GLY A 561 -50.58 10.01 0.40
CA GLY A 561 -50.94 9.67 -0.98
C GLY A 561 -50.18 8.46 -1.50
N ARG A 562 -50.88 7.52 -2.13
CA ARG A 562 -50.32 6.32 -2.78
C ARG A 562 -50.59 6.37 -4.29
N GLY A 563 -49.76 7.11 -5.01
CA GLY A 563 -49.77 7.11 -6.46
C GLY A 563 -49.03 5.88 -7.04
N PRO A 564 -49.15 5.64 -8.36
CA PRO A 564 -48.34 4.62 -9.03
C PRO A 564 -46.84 4.98 -9.00
N ASP A 565 -46.51 6.27 -9.11
CA ASP A 565 -45.14 6.75 -9.26
C ASP A 565 -44.62 7.58 -8.09
N VAL A 566 -45.49 7.95 -7.14
CA VAL A 566 -45.13 8.80 -5.98
C VAL A 566 -45.84 8.32 -4.72
N LEU A 567 -45.11 8.33 -3.61
CA LEU A 567 -45.60 8.03 -2.26
C LEU A 567 -45.26 9.19 -1.31
N ASP A 568 -46.28 9.88 -0.79
CA ASP A 568 -46.13 10.97 0.16
C ASP A 568 -46.27 10.46 1.61
N VAL A 569 -45.30 10.80 2.45
CA VAL A 569 -45.21 10.33 3.84
C VAL A 569 -45.02 11.51 4.80
N THR A 570 -45.77 11.49 5.90
CA THR A 570 -45.54 12.28 7.11
C THR A 570 -45.08 11.35 8.21
N GLY A 571 -43.79 11.41 8.52
CA GLY A 571 -43.13 10.64 9.57
C GLY A 571 -43.39 11.15 10.98
N ASP A 572 -42.66 10.60 11.94
CA ASP A 572 -42.56 11.09 13.31
C ASP A 572 -41.21 11.81 13.55
N ALA A 573 -41.00 12.25 14.79
CA ALA A 573 -39.77 12.93 15.22
C ALA A 573 -38.74 11.99 15.89
N THR A 574 -39.00 10.67 15.91
CA THR A 574 -38.17 9.71 16.64
C THR A 574 -36.75 9.67 16.08
N ALA A 575 -35.75 9.87 16.94
CA ALA A 575 -34.33 9.80 16.57
C ALA A 575 -33.99 8.39 16.06
N TRP A 576 -33.36 8.29 14.88
CA TRP A 576 -33.08 7.03 14.17
C TRP A 576 -34.31 6.13 13.89
N GLY A 577 -35.52 6.65 14.16
CA GLY A 577 -36.76 5.90 13.99
C GLY A 577 -37.01 5.59 12.52
N TYR A 578 -37.44 4.36 12.24
CA TYR A 578 -37.91 3.99 10.92
C TYR A 578 -39.20 4.73 10.62
N GLN A 579 -39.34 5.18 9.38
CA GLN A 579 -40.48 5.96 8.90
C GLN A 579 -41.30 5.11 7.91
N LEU A 580 -40.62 4.50 6.93
CA LEU A 580 -41.27 3.73 5.89
C LEU A 580 -40.45 2.46 5.59
N ILE A 581 -41.14 1.34 5.42
CA ILE A 581 -40.51 0.03 5.18
C ILE A 581 -41.13 -0.61 3.94
N SER A 582 -40.29 -1.05 3.00
CA SER A 582 -40.72 -1.84 1.84
C SER A 582 -41.07 -3.27 2.22
N PRO A 583 -41.89 -4.00 1.44
CA PRO A 583 -41.96 -5.45 1.57
C PRO A 583 -40.60 -6.08 1.20
N ASN A 584 -40.46 -7.38 1.47
CA ASN A 584 -39.25 -8.12 1.08
C ASN A 584 -39.07 -8.12 -0.44
N ILE A 585 -37.89 -7.72 -0.90
CA ILE A 585 -37.51 -7.76 -2.31
C ILE A 585 -36.57 -8.95 -2.51
N SER A 586 -36.95 -9.88 -3.38
CA SER A 586 -36.13 -11.06 -3.70
C SER A 586 -34.89 -10.65 -4.47
N VAL A 587 -33.73 -11.04 -3.97
CA VAL A 587 -32.43 -10.85 -4.63
C VAL A 587 -31.64 -12.15 -4.58
N PRO A 588 -30.85 -12.49 -5.60
CA PRO A 588 -29.96 -13.63 -5.47
C PRO A 588 -28.94 -13.38 -4.34
N PRO A 589 -28.56 -14.42 -3.57
CA PRO A 589 -27.54 -14.26 -2.55
C PRO A 589 -26.19 -13.98 -3.22
N LYS A 590 -25.35 -13.21 -2.53
CA LYS A 590 -23.98 -12.82 -2.89
C LYS A 590 -23.90 -12.04 -4.20
N THR A 591 -25.01 -11.46 -4.67
CA THR A 591 -25.00 -10.55 -5.81
C THR A 591 -24.96 -9.12 -5.35
N LEU A 592 -24.37 -8.29 -6.18
CA LEU A 592 -24.52 -6.87 -6.05
C LEU A 592 -25.90 -6.42 -6.49
N VAL A 593 -26.42 -5.50 -5.71
CA VAL A 593 -27.70 -4.86 -5.93
C VAL A 593 -27.47 -3.36 -6.01
N THR A 594 -27.92 -2.76 -7.11
CA THR A 594 -27.98 -1.30 -7.27
C THR A 594 -29.43 -0.86 -7.14
N VAL A 595 -29.70 0.04 -6.19
CA VAL A 595 -31.02 0.65 -5.99
C VAL A 595 -30.93 2.11 -6.40
N THR A 596 -31.82 2.51 -7.31
CA THR A 596 -32.05 3.92 -7.68
C THR A 596 -33.42 4.31 -7.13
N LEU A 597 -33.45 5.26 -6.21
CA LEU A 597 -34.66 5.68 -5.52
C LEU A 597 -34.62 7.20 -5.30
N PRO A 598 -35.34 7.99 -6.12
CA PRO A 598 -35.44 9.43 -5.90
C PRO A 598 -36.31 9.74 -4.68
N VAL A 599 -35.81 10.60 -3.80
CA VAL A 599 -36.48 11.02 -2.57
C VAL A 599 -36.41 12.53 -2.47
N ASP A 600 -37.54 13.16 -2.21
CA ASP A 600 -37.67 14.59 -1.96
C ASP A 600 -38.09 14.83 -0.51
N VAL A 601 -37.20 15.43 0.30
CA VAL A 601 -37.46 15.67 1.73
C VAL A 601 -37.96 17.10 1.90
N LYS A 602 -39.22 17.25 2.31
CA LYS A 602 -39.89 18.55 2.50
C LYS A 602 -39.57 19.16 3.87
N THR A 603 -39.57 18.33 4.93
CA THR A 603 -39.24 18.73 6.31
C THR A 603 -38.54 17.60 7.06
N GLY A 604 -37.75 17.96 8.07
CA GLY A 604 -36.94 17.02 8.86
C GLY A 604 -35.68 16.53 8.12
N SER A 605 -35.08 15.46 8.67
CA SER A 605 -33.89 14.83 8.07
C SER A 605 -34.12 13.33 7.90
N VAL A 606 -34.31 12.89 6.66
CA VAL A 606 -34.62 11.49 6.32
C VAL A 606 -33.59 10.96 5.33
N GLY A 607 -33.16 9.73 5.54
CA GLY A 607 -32.37 8.96 4.58
C GLY A 607 -32.97 7.57 4.37
N TRP A 608 -32.52 6.88 3.32
CA TRP A 608 -32.88 5.48 3.11
C TRP A 608 -31.66 4.57 3.10
N GLY A 609 -31.87 3.36 3.62
CA GLY A 609 -30.90 2.28 3.66
C GLY A 609 -31.54 0.94 3.26
N VAL A 610 -30.76 -0.13 3.34
CA VAL A 610 -31.18 -1.48 3.01
C VAL A 610 -30.84 -2.43 4.14
N LEU A 611 -31.85 -3.17 4.59
CA LEU A 611 -31.73 -4.26 5.52
C LEU A 611 -31.65 -5.61 4.80
N ASP A 612 -30.94 -6.54 5.40
CA ASP A 612 -30.87 -7.93 5.02
C ASP A 612 -32.12 -8.70 5.51
N GLN A 613 -32.15 -10.03 5.31
CA GLN A 613 -33.30 -10.85 5.71
C GLN A 613 -33.45 -11.03 7.24
N ARG A 614 -32.41 -10.74 8.02
CA ARG A 614 -32.38 -10.79 9.49
C ARG A 614 -32.69 -9.44 10.13
N GLY A 615 -32.64 -8.35 9.36
CA GLY A 615 -32.79 -6.99 9.84
C GLY A 615 -31.45 -6.29 10.12
N ASP A 616 -30.33 -6.86 9.68
CA ASP A 616 -29.02 -6.23 9.74
C ASP A 616 -28.84 -5.26 8.57
N TRP A 617 -28.10 -4.16 8.77
CA TRP A 617 -27.83 -3.21 7.69
C TRP A 617 -26.85 -3.78 6.66
N LEU A 618 -27.31 -3.87 5.40
CA LEU A 618 -26.42 -4.03 4.23
C LEU A 618 -25.97 -2.67 3.71
N LEU A 619 -26.78 -1.64 3.93
CA LEU A 619 -26.51 -0.27 3.54
C LEU A 619 -27.18 0.68 4.54
N PRO A 620 -26.44 1.43 5.38
CA PRO A 620 -27.05 2.30 6.38
C PRO A 620 -27.74 3.52 5.74
N PRO A 621 -28.77 4.11 6.39
CA PRO A 621 -29.50 5.27 5.85
C PRO A 621 -28.62 6.51 5.63
N LYS A 622 -28.77 7.18 4.48
CA LYS A 622 -28.05 8.43 4.17
C LYS A 622 -28.95 9.44 3.48
N ALA A 623 -28.84 10.72 3.87
CA ALA A 623 -29.56 11.82 3.24
C ALA A 623 -29.14 12.02 1.78
N ASN A 624 -30.06 12.55 0.97
CA ASN A 624 -29.83 12.95 -0.43
C ASN A 624 -29.27 11.83 -1.35
N ARG A 625 -29.37 10.57 -0.92
CA ARG A 625 -28.95 9.41 -1.71
C ARG A 625 -30.00 9.15 -2.78
N ARG A 626 -29.64 9.26 -4.05
CA ARG A 626 -30.51 8.89 -5.20
C ARG A 626 -30.24 7.50 -5.73
N ARG A 627 -29.01 7.02 -5.57
CA ARG A 627 -28.54 5.71 -6.05
C ARG A 627 -27.54 5.16 -5.04
N ALA A 628 -27.60 3.87 -4.78
CA ALA A 628 -26.57 3.17 -4.04
C ALA A 628 -26.46 1.72 -4.47
N THR A 629 -25.30 1.16 -4.19
CA THR A 629 -24.89 -0.17 -4.60
C THR A 629 -24.36 -0.91 -3.38
N PHE A 630 -24.79 -2.15 -3.16
CA PHE A 630 -24.40 -2.95 -2.00
C PHE A 630 -24.40 -4.45 -2.34
N ASN A 631 -23.65 -5.24 -1.58
CA ASN A 631 -23.64 -6.71 -1.71
C ASN A 631 -24.75 -7.32 -0.86
N ALA A 632 -25.59 -8.17 -1.45
CA ALA A 632 -26.66 -8.87 -0.72
C ALA A 632 -26.13 -9.87 0.33
N GLY A 633 -24.84 -10.18 0.34
CA GLY A 633 -24.25 -11.13 1.28
C GLY A 633 -24.92 -12.50 1.19
N PRO A 634 -25.15 -13.23 2.28
CA PRO A 634 -25.90 -14.49 2.22
C PRO A 634 -27.43 -14.28 2.07
N SER A 635 -27.93 -13.04 2.05
CA SER A 635 -29.37 -12.76 2.06
C SER A 635 -30.03 -13.01 0.72
N LYS A 636 -31.17 -13.70 0.75
CA LYS A 636 -32.03 -13.96 -0.43
C LYS A 636 -33.10 -12.90 -0.62
N ARG A 637 -33.23 -12.00 0.37
CA ARG A 637 -34.26 -10.98 0.47
C ARG A 637 -33.67 -9.75 1.14
N VAL A 638 -34.10 -8.58 0.69
CA VAL A 638 -33.71 -7.29 1.28
C VAL A 638 -34.94 -6.41 1.49
N LYS A 639 -34.84 -5.42 2.39
CA LYS A 639 -35.87 -4.40 2.60
C LYS A 639 -35.26 -3.02 2.48
N ILE A 640 -35.94 -2.11 1.80
CA ILE A 640 -35.59 -0.69 1.80
C ILE A 640 -36.29 -0.04 2.98
N VAL A 641 -35.52 0.71 3.79
CA VAL A 641 -36.02 1.39 4.98
C VAL A 641 -35.67 2.86 4.92
N PHE A 642 -36.65 3.71 5.16
CA PHE A 642 -36.49 5.14 5.39
C PHE A 642 -36.41 5.40 6.88
N SER A 643 -35.47 6.22 7.32
CA SER A 643 -35.23 6.52 8.73
C SER A 643 -34.86 7.98 8.92
N ASN A 644 -35.28 8.55 10.05
CA ASN A 644 -34.81 9.84 10.52
C ASN A 644 -33.31 9.78 10.82
N LEU A 645 -32.55 10.81 10.46
CA LEU A 645 -31.11 10.84 10.67
C LEU A 645 -30.74 11.68 11.91
N GLY A 646 -29.85 11.14 12.75
CA GLY A 646 -29.25 11.85 13.87
C GLY A 646 -29.74 11.38 15.25
N PRO A 647 -28.93 11.58 16.31
CA PRO A 647 -29.19 11.07 17.66
C PRO A 647 -30.18 11.92 18.48
N LYS A 648 -30.55 13.12 18.00
CA LYS A 648 -31.50 13.99 18.67
C LYS A 648 -32.88 13.80 18.07
N VAL A 649 -33.91 13.79 18.92
CA VAL A 649 -35.31 13.92 18.50
C VAL A 649 -35.40 15.17 17.62
N GLN A 650 -36.05 15.04 16.46
CA GLN A 650 -36.18 16.17 15.54
C GLN A 650 -37.19 17.17 16.11
N ASP A 651 -36.92 18.47 15.96
CA ASP A 651 -37.81 19.52 16.44
C ASP A 651 -39.17 19.53 15.70
N SER A 652 -39.25 18.83 14.57
CA SER A 652 -40.48 18.63 13.79
C SER A 652 -40.55 17.21 13.22
N PRO A 653 -41.76 16.65 13.04
CA PRO A 653 -41.94 15.40 12.30
C PRO A 653 -41.39 15.52 10.88
N SER A 654 -40.84 14.43 10.34
CA SER A 654 -40.36 14.44 8.96
C SER A 654 -41.49 14.39 7.93
N ALA A 655 -41.29 15.00 6.76
CA ALA A 655 -42.19 14.84 5.62
C ALA A 655 -41.39 14.70 4.33
N PHE A 656 -41.70 13.68 3.52
CA PHE A 656 -40.96 13.38 2.31
C PHE A 656 -41.82 12.65 1.27
N SER A 657 -41.40 12.73 0.02
CA SER A 657 -42.01 12.05 -1.13
C SER A 657 -41.00 11.08 -1.74
N VAL A 658 -41.42 9.86 -2.02
CA VAL A 658 -40.61 8.83 -2.67
C VAL A 658 -41.13 8.61 -4.08
N GLN A 659 -40.26 8.69 -5.09
CA GLN A 659 -40.62 8.41 -6.48
C GLN A 659 -40.30 6.96 -6.85
N ALA A 660 -40.99 6.42 -7.86
CA ALA A 660 -40.74 5.08 -8.37
C ALA A 660 -39.24 4.89 -8.71
N GLY A 661 -38.69 3.78 -8.24
CA GLY A 661 -37.29 3.45 -8.37
C GLY A 661 -37.06 2.11 -9.05
N THR A 662 -35.79 1.80 -9.29
CA THR A 662 -35.37 0.55 -9.91
C THR A 662 -34.40 -0.20 -9.01
N LEU A 663 -34.47 -1.53 -9.03
CA LEU A 663 -33.48 -2.40 -8.41
C LEU A 663 -32.83 -3.24 -9.50
N GLU A 664 -31.52 -3.13 -9.65
CA GLU A 664 -30.77 -3.88 -10.65
C GLU A 664 -29.87 -4.87 -9.91
N THR A 665 -30.03 -6.17 -10.17
CA THR A 665 -29.09 -7.17 -9.66
C THR A 665 -28.13 -7.55 -10.75
N ILE A 666 -26.86 -7.55 -10.42
CA ILE A 666 -25.81 -7.88 -11.35
C ILE A 666 -25.41 -9.32 -11.04
N SER A 667 -25.94 -10.23 -11.85
CA SER A 667 -25.66 -11.67 -11.70
C SER A 667 -24.25 -11.92 -12.23
N GLY A 668 -23.29 -12.05 -11.32
CA GLY A 668 -21.89 -12.25 -11.66
C GLY A 668 -20.96 -11.06 -11.46
N GLY A 669 -21.39 -9.96 -10.82
CA GLY A 669 -20.44 -8.96 -10.33
C GLY A 669 -21.01 -7.62 -9.86
N GLU A 670 -20.07 -6.68 -9.74
CA GLU A 670 -20.15 -5.26 -9.30
C GLU A 670 -20.16 -5.06 -7.76
N ALA A 671 -19.56 -4.07 -7.07
CA ALA A 671 -19.56 -2.59 -7.10
C ALA A 671 -18.76 -1.96 -8.24
N GLY A 672 -18.60 -0.64 -8.24
CA GLY A 672 -17.73 0.05 -9.20
C GLY A 672 -16.30 -0.52 -9.20
N THR A 673 -15.43 0.02 -10.06
CA THR A 673 -14.00 -0.27 -9.85
C THR A 673 -13.62 0.31 -8.50
N TYR A 674 -12.88 -0.44 -7.68
CA TYR A 674 -12.38 0.01 -6.37
C TYR A 674 -11.77 1.42 -6.42
N GLN A 675 -11.10 1.75 -7.52
CA GLN A 675 -10.50 3.06 -7.76
C GLN A 675 -11.52 4.20 -7.82
N GLU A 676 -12.69 4.00 -8.42
CA GLU A 676 -13.75 5.02 -8.50
C GLU A 676 -14.45 5.22 -7.17
N ASP A 677 -14.64 4.14 -6.40
CA ASP A 677 -15.20 4.22 -5.05
C ASP A 677 -14.21 4.91 -4.09
N LEU A 678 -12.90 4.71 -4.26
CA LEU A 678 -11.82 5.43 -3.57
C LEU A 678 -11.75 6.92 -3.95
N LEU A 679 -11.80 7.24 -5.24
CA LEU A 679 -11.76 8.63 -5.71
C LEU A 679 -12.97 9.42 -5.20
N ARG A 680 -14.17 8.82 -5.18
CA ARG A 680 -15.35 9.42 -4.53
C ARG A 680 -15.18 9.60 -3.02
N CYS A 681 -14.58 8.62 -2.32
CA CYS A 681 -14.28 8.71 -0.88
C CYS A 681 -13.26 9.83 -0.59
N HIS A 682 -12.24 10.02 -1.44
CA HIS A 682 -11.22 11.06 -1.29
C HIS A 682 -11.68 12.49 -1.64
N GLU A 683 -12.60 12.65 -2.60
CA GLU A 683 -13.14 13.96 -2.98
C GLU A 683 -13.98 14.61 -1.86
N THR A 684 -14.60 13.80 -1.00
CA THR A 684 -15.25 14.29 0.23
C THR A 684 -14.23 14.59 1.33
N ARG A 685 -13.59 15.76 1.25
CA ARG A 685 -12.55 16.31 2.15
C ARG A 685 -12.82 16.31 3.69
N ARG A 686 -13.85 15.64 4.21
CA ARG A 686 -14.25 15.69 5.64
C ARG A 686 -14.41 14.35 6.37
N ALA A 687 -14.18 13.19 5.77
CA ALA A 687 -14.41 11.93 6.48
C ALA A 687 -13.29 11.61 7.50
N ARG A 688 -13.56 11.92 8.78
CA ARG A 688 -12.81 11.40 9.94
C ARG A 688 -13.34 10.02 10.40
N ASN A 689 -14.42 9.51 9.80
CA ASN A 689 -15.07 8.27 10.23
C ASN A 689 -14.87 7.14 9.20
N PRO A 690 -14.19 6.02 9.54
CA PRO A 690 -13.99 4.87 8.65
C PRO A 690 -15.28 4.22 8.14
N GLU A 691 -16.40 4.39 8.84
CA GLU A 691 -17.73 3.89 8.45
C GLU A 691 -18.28 4.57 7.20
N ASP A 692 -17.76 5.75 6.81
CA ASP A 692 -18.19 6.44 5.59
C ASP A 692 -17.67 5.77 4.30
N CYS A 693 -16.73 4.83 4.40
CA CYS A 693 -16.12 4.11 3.27
C CYS A 693 -16.19 2.57 3.42
N GLN A 694 -17.17 2.06 4.16
CA GLN A 694 -17.70 0.68 4.08
C GLN A 694 -19.01 0.70 3.31
#